data_AF-A0A0E0AYS7-F1
#
_entry.id   AF-A0A0E0AYS7-F1
#
_cell.length_a   1.000
_cell.length_b   1.000
_cell.length_c   1.000
_cell.angle_alpha   90.00
_cell.angle_beta   90.00
_cell.angle_gamma   90.00
#
_symmetry.space_group_name_H-M   'P 1'
#
loop_
_entity.id
_entity.type
_entity.pdbx_description
1 polymer ?
#
loop_
_entity_poly.entity_id
_entity_poly.type
_entity_poly.pdbx_seq_one_letter_code
_entity_poly.pdbx_strand_id
1 'polypeptide(L)'
;MVKLPYRILDNLPLVVPIARPDRDDVVFQGGYHVGVKGQYAGSKDEKYFIHNHLIFLVKYHKDENSDLSRIVGFEESDIKWASRWDTYLLMTDDQIHWFSIVNSLMIVLFLSGMVAMIMLRTLYRDISRYNQLETEEEAQEETGWKLVHGDVFRPPTNSDLLCVYVGTGVQFFGMLLVTMMFAVLGFLSPSNRGGLMTAMLLIWVLMGLFAGYASSRLYKMFKGSEWKSITLKTAFLFPGIAFGIFFVLNALIWGEKSSGAVPFSTMFALVLLWFGISVPLVFVGGYLGFKKPAIEAPVKTNKIPRQIPEQAGYMNPAFTILIGGILPFGAVFIELFFILTSIWLHQFYYIFGFLFLVFIILIITCAEIAIVLCYFQLCSEDYMWWWRSYLTSGSSAIYLFLYAGFYFFTKLQITKLVSGILYFGYMLLASFSFFVLTGTIGFCACLCQSVIAVHPGVNGQPRYRGQRKPMQKAVSSVAVAVAAVRRPTRRCHLPALPGDEVLVKVNELMSIETQITYSYYSLPFCRPDNLTESAPTLWQLLHGDRQQRSPYQFEMRVPKKCQIVCRVLVGEKEAKELMEKMEDEYRVNIVKHQYEAQWNGANSRLSTCDANANRFILSSDSPPEIEVGEEIIFTYDVNFEESDIKWASRWDAYLSMTDDQARWFSIVNSPVTLIGLSVAMAMTMLRSLHRDIFRYSQLETQNEAQVETGWKLVHGDVFRPPSNPVLLCAYAGSGVQLFGLRNVVLLTWVLMGMLAGYTSSRLYKMFKSGSEWKHITMATAIQFPGFAFVIFAILNTLLQDENSSATVPPTTMCALVLLWSGITPPLVFLGGYLGYKRPAIEPPVEINKTPRKIPKQAWYISPVFSILIGSIFPFTIVFIELFFGLIFIWYHQFYRGFGFLLITLVLLLVACAEISVAFCYYQLRSGNYKWWWRSFLTPGCSAVYLFLYATFFFFAKLSIVKPVSVMFYFGYMLVVSYAFFLLTGTIGFFSCFFFTRFIYSEGIWMNLRLEFWSWN
;
A
#
# COMPACT_ATOMS: atom_id res chain seq x y z
N MET A 1 -7.27 -1.92 -15.48
CA MET A 1 -6.98 -2.95 -16.52
C MET A 1 -6.49 -2.24 -17.79
N VAL A 2 -6.10 -2.92 -18.88
CA VAL A 2 -5.67 -2.23 -20.13
C VAL A 2 -6.04 -3.05 -21.39
N LYS A 3 -7.06 -2.62 -22.17
CA LYS A 3 -7.32 -3.15 -23.53
C LYS A 3 -6.38 -2.52 -24.57
N LEU A 4 -6.01 -3.29 -25.59
CA LEU A 4 -4.94 -2.92 -26.53
C LEU A 4 -5.34 -1.73 -27.42
N PRO A 5 -4.36 -0.91 -27.87
CA PRO A 5 -4.62 0.09 -28.91
C PRO A 5 -5.12 -0.62 -30.18
N TYR A 6 -6.07 0.03 -30.87
CA TYR A 6 -6.80 -0.52 -32.03
C TYR A 6 -5.89 -0.98 -33.18
N ARG A 7 -4.68 -0.42 -33.25
CA ARG A 7 -3.60 -0.80 -34.16
C ARG A 7 -2.28 -0.91 -33.41
N ILE A 8 -1.42 -1.82 -33.86
CA ILE A 8 -0.10 -2.09 -33.27
C ILE A 8 0.96 -2.18 -34.38
N LEU A 9 2.09 -1.49 -34.19
CA LEU A 9 3.29 -1.53 -35.04
C LEU A 9 4.51 -1.85 -34.15
N ASP A 10 5.24 -2.93 -34.45
CA ASP A 10 6.33 -3.48 -33.60
C ASP A 10 6.06 -3.44 -32.08
N ASN A 11 4.87 -3.89 -31.69
CA ASN A 11 4.38 -3.91 -30.30
C ASN A 11 4.16 -2.53 -29.64
N LEU A 12 4.34 -1.42 -30.36
CA LEU A 12 4.01 -0.06 -29.94
C LEU A 12 2.54 0.30 -30.28
N PRO A 13 1.87 1.13 -29.45
CA PRO A 13 0.60 1.75 -29.80
C PRO A 13 0.71 2.71 -30.98
N LEU A 14 -0.29 2.71 -31.86
CA LEU A 14 -0.58 3.89 -32.67
C LEU A 14 -1.51 4.82 -31.89
N VAL A 15 -1.25 6.12 -31.96
CA VAL A 15 -2.05 7.20 -31.39
C VAL A 15 -2.27 8.29 -32.44
N VAL A 16 -3.36 9.04 -32.31
CA VAL A 16 -3.71 10.14 -33.23
C VAL A 16 -3.67 11.47 -32.46
N PRO A 17 -2.91 12.49 -32.92
CA PRO A 17 -2.92 13.81 -32.30
C PRO A 17 -4.25 14.53 -32.54
N ILE A 18 -4.80 15.16 -31.50
CA ILE A 18 -5.99 16.01 -31.56
C ILE A 18 -5.64 17.37 -30.96
N ALA A 19 -5.66 18.43 -31.76
CA ALA A 19 -5.59 19.80 -31.26
C ALA A 19 -6.93 20.18 -30.61
N ARG A 20 -6.92 20.85 -29.45
CA ARG A 20 -8.14 21.42 -28.87
C ARG A 20 -8.37 22.83 -29.44
N PRO A 21 -9.60 23.22 -29.81
CA PRO A 21 -9.89 24.60 -30.19
C PRO A 21 -9.64 25.61 -29.05
N ASP A 22 -9.78 25.19 -27.79
CA ASP A 22 -9.70 26.07 -26.62
C ASP A 22 -8.29 26.19 -26.00
N ARG A 23 -7.30 25.42 -26.48
CA ARG A 23 -5.90 25.41 -26.00
C ARG A 23 -4.95 24.88 -27.07
N ASP A 24 -3.79 25.50 -27.21
CA ASP A 24 -2.69 25.05 -28.09
C ASP A 24 -2.05 23.70 -27.67
N ASP A 25 -2.63 22.98 -26.72
CA ASP A 25 -2.23 21.65 -26.27
C ASP A 25 -2.71 20.57 -27.26
N VAL A 26 -1.76 19.86 -27.91
CA VAL A 26 -2.06 18.66 -28.70
C VAL A 26 -2.23 17.46 -27.77
N VAL A 27 -3.44 16.89 -27.72
CA VAL A 27 -3.77 15.70 -26.94
C VAL A 27 -3.83 14.48 -27.86
N PHE A 28 -2.94 13.51 -27.67
CA PHE A 28 -2.98 12.28 -28.45
C PHE A 28 -4.05 11.33 -27.90
N GLN A 29 -4.83 10.70 -28.79
CA GLN A 29 -5.87 9.74 -28.44
C GLN A 29 -5.49 8.33 -28.92
N GLY A 30 -5.91 7.31 -28.16
CA GLY A 30 -6.00 5.96 -28.68
C GLY A 30 -7.20 5.86 -29.64
N GLY A 31 -6.93 5.64 -30.92
CA GLY A 31 -7.98 5.65 -31.95
C GLY A 31 -8.32 7.05 -32.48
N TYR A 32 -9.58 7.24 -32.84
CA TYR A 32 -10.15 8.17 -33.85
C TYR A 32 -11.70 7.97 -33.86
N HIS A 33 -12.56 8.39 -34.82
CA HIS A 33 -14.06 8.19 -34.79
C HIS A 33 -14.61 7.52 -36.09
N VAL A 34 -15.62 6.63 -36.14
CA VAL A 34 -15.81 5.69 -37.31
C VAL A 34 -16.29 6.39 -38.57
N GLY A 35 -17.11 7.40 -38.35
CA GLY A 35 -17.55 8.40 -39.30
C GLY A 35 -17.77 9.70 -38.55
N VAL A 36 -18.31 10.70 -39.23
CA VAL A 36 -18.95 11.84 -38.58
C VAL A 36 -20.36 11.96 -39.14
N LYS A 37 -21.33 12.18 -38.25
CA LYS A 37 -22.68 12.59 -38.62
C LYS A 37 -22.69 14.13 -38.71
N GLY A 38 -22.99 14.68 -39.87
CA GLY A 38 -22.83 16.11 -40.15
C GLY A 38 -23.97 16.68 -40.99
N GLN A 39 -24.02 18.00 -41.12
CA GLN A 39 -25.00 18.73 -41.92
C GLN A 39 -24.26 19.66 -42.90
N TYR A 40 -24.73 19.74 -44.13
CA TYR A 40 -24.23 20.73 -45.10
C TYR A 40 -24.69 22.13 -44.70
N ALA A 41 -23.81 23.13 -44.84
CA ALA A 41 -24.11 24.51 -44.46
C ALA A 41 -25.35 25.06 -45.23
N GLY A 42 -26.47 25.20 -44.52
CA GLY A 42 -27.76 25.64 -45.08
C GLY A 42 -28.80 24.53 -45.28
N SER A 43 -28.45 23.24 -45.12
CA SER A 43 -29.43 22.14 -45.04
C SER A 43 -29.75 21.76 -43.59
N LYS A 44 -30.89 21.10 -43.38
CA LYS A 44 -31.24 20.41 -42.13
C LYS A 44 -31.03 18.89 -42.20
N ASP A 45 -30.69 18.36 -43.37
CA ASP A 45 -30.55 16.92 -43.58
C ASP A 45 -29.24 16.41 -42.97
N GLU A 46 -29.34 15.43 -42.08
CA GLU A 46 -28.19 14.78 -41.45
C GLU A 46 -27.60 13.73 -42.40
N LYS A 47 -26.31 13.88 -42.71
CA LYS A 47 -25.56 12.99 -43.62
C LYS A 47 -24.41 12.29 -42.88
N TYR A 48 -24.03 11.12 -43.40
CA TYR A 48 -23.03 10.23 -42.81
C TYR A 48 -21.77 10.16 -43.67
N PHE A 49 -20.62 10.42 -43.04
CA PHE A 49 -19.33 10.56 -43.71
C PHE A 49 -18.33 9.50 -43.24
N ILE A 50 -17.70 8.76 -44.16
CA ILE A 50 -16.89 7.57 -43.83
C ILE A 50 -15.38 7.75 -43.99
N HIS A 51 -14.67 7.36 -42.93
CA HIS A 51 -13.24 7.45 -42.75
C HIS A 51 -12.43 6.32 -43.44
N ASN A 52 -11.61 6.72 -44.43
CA ASN A 52 -10.96 5.89 -45.45
C ASN A 52 -9.46 6.16 -45.78
N HIS A 53 -8.83 7.23 -45.29
CA HIS A 53 -7.41 7.56 -45.55
C HIS A 53 -6.61 7.66 -44.25
N LEU A 54 -5.38 7.14 -44.24
CA LEU A 54 -4.54 7.14 -43.04
C LEU A 54 -3.08 7.50 -43.34
N ILE A 55 -2.55 8.44 -42.56
CA ILE A 55 -1.15 8.86 -42.58
C ILE A 55 -0.44 8.21 -41.39
N PHE A 56 0.67 7.52 -41.66
CA PHE A 56 1.50 6.87 -40.64
C PHE A 56 2.86 7.56 -40.54
N LEU A 57 3.19 8.04 -39.34
CA LEU A 57 4.49 8.64 -39.04
C LEU A 57 5.35 7.64 -38.23
N VAL A 58 6.49 7.22 -38.78
CA VAL A 58 7.35 6.17 -38.21
C VAL A 58 8.73 6.73 -37.91
N LYS A 59 8.93 7.22 -36.68
CA LYS A 59 10.23 7.69 -36.19
C LYS A 59 11.19 6.50 -35.95
N TYR A 60 12.41 6.56 -36.48
CA TYR A 60 13.41 5.49 -36.41
C TYR A 60 14.80 6.02 -36.06
N HIS A 61 15.68 5.13 -35.59
CA HIS A 61 17.08 5.43 -35.26
C HIS A 61 17.99 4.45 -36.00
N LYS A 62 19.10 4.98 -36.51
CA LYS A 62 20.15 4.27 -37.24
C LYS A 62 21.40 4.16 -36.37
N ASP A 63 21.98 2.97 -36.30
CA ASP A 63 23.24 2.77 -35.59
C ASP A 63 24.41 3.42 -36.36
N GLU A 64 25.28 4.14 -35.64
CA GLU A 64 26.45 4.81 -36.23
C GLU A 64 27.47 3.81 -36.80
N ASN A 65 27.48 2.57 -36.28
CA ASN A 65 28.45 1.53 -36.63
C ASN A 65 27.87 0.45 -37.56
N SER A 66 26.58 0.51 -37.92
CA SER A 66 25.95 -0.46 -38.83
C SER A 66 24.70 0.12 -39.49
N ASP A 67 24.38 -0.20 -40.75
CA ASP A 67 23.16 0.34 -41.42
C ASP A 67 21.84 -0.28 -40.91
N LEU A 68 21.91 -0.93 -39.75
CA LEU A 68 20.79 -1.52 -39.02
C LEU A 68 19.91 -0.42 -38.45
N SER A 69 18.62 -0.48 -38.80
CA SER A 69 17.64 0.56 -38.47
C SER A 69 16.60 -0.02 -37.50
N ARG A 70 16.21 0.76 -36.49
CA ARG A 70 15.21 0.34 -35.49
C ARG A 70 14.15 1.41 -35.32
N ILE A 71 12.89 1.00 -35.34
CA ILE A 71 11.76 1.89 -35.03
C ILE A 71 11.89 2.30 -33.56
N VAL A 72 11.87 3.61 -33.29
CA VAL A 72 11.91 4.18 -31.93
C VAL A 72 10.71 5.06 -31.60
N GLY A 73 9.97 5.55 -32.60
CA GLY A 73 8.56 5.93 -32.43
C GLY A 73 8.27 7.00 -31.36
N PHE A 74 9.19 7.92 -31.09
CA PHE A 74 9.01 8.96 -30.08
C PHE A 74 9.30 10.36 -30.60
N GLU A 75 8.46 11.29 -30.16
CA GLU A 75 8.75 12.71 -30.11
C GLU A 75 9.40 13.05 -28.76
N GLU A 76 10.29 14.04 -28.70
CA GLU A 76 10.91 14.48 -27.45
C GLU A 76 10.02 15.51 -26.74
N SER A 77 8.98 15.03 -26.07
CA SER A 77 8.31 15.83 -25.03
C SER A 77 9.21 15.94 -23.81
N ASP A 78 9.27 17.12 -23.17
CA ASP A 78 9.93 17.37 -21.88
C ASP A 78 9.46 16.43 -20.75
N ILE A 79 8.27 15.85 -20.94
CA ILE A 79 7.69 14.81 -20.10
C ILE A 79 8.50 13.51 -20.24
N LYS A 80 9.15 13.10 -19.14
CA LYS A 80 9.95 11.86 -19.02
C LYS A 80 9.09 10.62 -19.32
N TRP A 81 9.65 9.54 -19.88
CA TRP A 81 8.86 8.34 -20.27
C TRP A 81 8.00 7.75 -19.13
N ALA A 82 8.50 7.74 -17.89
CA ALA A 82 7.68 7.34 -16.73
C ALA A 82 6.40 8.18 -16.63
N SER A 83 6.50 9.51 -16.78
CA SER A 83 5.39 10.45 -16.72
C SER A 83 4.68 10.73 -18.05
N ARG A 84 5.12 10.13 -19.16
CA ARG A 84 4.30 10.05 -20.39
C ARG A 84 3.13 9.10 -20.22
N TRP A 85 3.27 8.08 -19.36
CA TRP A 85 2.09 7.39 -18.85
C TRP A 85 1.32 8.28 -17.88
N ASP A 86 1.98 9.06 -17.01
CA ASP A 86 1.27 10.00 -16.13
C ASP A 86 0.37 10.99 -16.89
N THR A 87 0.63 11.36 -18.16
CA THR A 87 -0.35 12.17 -18.93
C THR A 87 -1.69 11.44 -19.21
N TYR A 88 -1.72 10.10 -19.12
CA TYR A 88 -2.93 9.25 -19.24
C TYR A 88 -3.32 8.56 -17.92
N LEU A 89 -2.40 8.47 -16.95
CA LEU A 89 -2.61 7.98 -15.59
C LEU A 89 -2.94 9.12 -14.61
N LEU A 90 -2.82 10.38 -15.03
CA LEU A 90 -3.35 11.57 -14.37
C LEU A 90 -4.88 11.49 -14.32
N MET A 91 -5.35 10.68 -13.38
CA MET A 91 -6.54 11.04 -12.65
C MET A 91 -6.27 12.41 -12.04
N THR A 92 -7.12 13.39 -12.33
CA THR A 92 -7.04 14.78 -11.84
C THR A 92 -7.18 14.91 -10.32
N ASP A 93 -7.22 13.77 -9.63
CA ASP A 93 -7.86 13.52 -8.35
C ASP A 93 -7.05 12.52 -7.50
N ASP A 94 -5.73 12.42 -7.68
CA ASP A 94 -4.81 11.73 -6.75
C ASP A 94 -5.01 12.17 -5.29
N GLN A 95 -5.48 13.41 -5.10
CA GLN A 95 -5.89 13.94 -3.79
C GLN A 95 -7.13 13.21 -3.23
N ILE A 96 -8.11 12.83 -4.07
CA ILE A 96 -9.32 12.11 -3.64
C ILE A 96 -8.96 10.68 -3.20
N HIS A 97 -8.07 10.00 -3.93
CA HIS A 97 -7.48 8.74 -3.51
C HIS A 97 -6.85 8.89 -2.11
N TRP A 98 -5.86 9.78 -1.92
CA TRP A 98 -5.19 9.93 -0.63
C TRP A 98 -6.13 10.37 0.51
N PHE A 99 -7.06 11.29 0.23
CA PHE A 99 -8.12 11.69 1.15
C PHE A 99 -8.99 10.50 1.58
N SER A 100 -9.30 9.58 0.66
CA SER A 100 -10.01 8.35 0.99
C SER A 100 -9.23 7.44 1.93
N ILE A 101 -7.92 7.20 1.73
CA ILE A 101 -7.15 6.40 2.71
C ILE A 101 -7.14 7.09 4.07
N VAL A 102 -6.90 8.41 4.13
CA VAL A 102 -6.87 9.12 5.42
C VAL A 102 -8.22 9.03 6.12
N ASN A 103 -9.33 9.24 5.42
CA ASN A 103 -10.68 9.11 5.97
C ASN A 103 -10.98 7.66 6.40
N SER A 104 -10.77 6.67 5.54
CA SER A 104 -11.02 5.26 5.85
C SER A 104 -10.14 4.73 6.98
N LEU A 105 -8.87 5.15 7.06
CA LEU A 105 -7.94 4.80 8.14
C LEU A 105 -8.31 5.50 9.45
N MET A 106 -8.77 6.76 9.40
CA MET A 106 -9.31 7.45 10.59
C MET A 106 -10.59 6.77 11.08
N ILE A 107 -11.50 6.36 10.19
CA ILE A 107 -12.68 5.57 10.52
C ILE A 107 -12.29 4.24 11.17
N VAL A 108 -11.31 3.51 10.60
CA VAL A 108 -10.78 2.26 11.20
C VAL A 108 -10.21 2.55 12.59
N LEU A 109 -9.26 3.48 12.74
CA LEU A 109 -8.62 3.77 14.02
C LEU A 109 -9.62 4.26 15.10
N PHE A 110 -10.65 4.99 14.69
CA PHE A 110 -11.75 5.38 15.57
C PHE A 110 -12.62 4.19 15.97
N LEU A 111 -12.97 3.30 15.02
CA LEU A 111 -13.66 2.04 15.31
C LEU A 111 -12.82 1.15 16.22
N SER A 112 -11.59 0.80 15.85
CA SER A 112 -10.63 0.05 16.69
C SER A 112 -10.52 0.64 18.10
N GLY A 113 -10.40 1.97 18.22
CA GLY A 113 -10.31 2.68 19.50
C GLY A 113 -11.61 2.62 20.31
N MET A 114 -12.76 2.82 19.66
CA MET A 114 -14.09 2.71 20.29
C MET A 114 -14.38 1.28 20.74
N VAL A 115 -14.09 0.29 19.90
CA VAL A 115 -14.27 -1.15 20.18
C VAL A 115 -13.33 -1.59 21.30
N ALA A 116 -12.06 -1.18 21.27
CA ALA A 116 -11.13 -1.42 22.36
C ALA A 116 -11.58 -0.75 23.67
N MET A 117 -12.12 0.48 23.62
CA MET A 117 -12.70 1.12 24.81
C MET A 117 -13.96 0.44 25.31
N ILE A 118 -14.88 0.01 24.44
CA ILE A 118 -16.09 -0.74 24.80
C ILE A 118 -15.68 -2.04 25.47
N MET A 119 -14.90 -2.88 24.77
CA MET A 119 -14.46 -4.18 25.27
C MET A 119 -13.65 -4.06 26.56
N LEU A 120 -12.72 -3.10 26.67
CA LEU A 120 -11.91 -2.94 27.88
C LEU A 120 -12.74 -2.36 29.04
N ARG A 121 -13.73 -1.48 28.78
CA ARG A 121 -14.61 -0.91 29.80
C ARG A 121 -15.66 -1.90 30.29
N THR A 122 -16.29 -2.68 29.40
CA THR A 122 -17.24 -3.72 29.81
C THR A 122 -16.48 -4.86 30.48
N LEU A 123 -15.44 -5.43 29.86
CA LEU A 123 -14.69 -6.53 30.47
C LEU A 123 -14.06 -6.14 31.82
N TYR A 124 -13.56 -4.91 32.00
CA TYR A 124 -13.09 -4.44 33.31
C TYR A 124 -14.24 -4.28 34.31
N ARG A 125 -15.35 -3.64 33.92
CA ARG A 125 -16.53 -3.47 34.80
C ARG A 125 -17.08 -4.83 35.23
N ASP A 126 -17.25 -5.74 34.29
CA ASP A 126 -17.84 -7.05 34.49
C ASP A 126 -16.90 -7.89 35.39
N ILE A 127 -15.58 -7.91 35.13
CA ILE A 127 -14.59 -8.52 36.04
C ILE A 127 -14.63 -7.88 37.44
N SER A 128 -14.71 -6.55 37.54
CA SER A 128 -14.79 -5.89 38.85
C SER A 128 -16.06 -6.23 39.63
N ARG A 129 -17.18 -6.47 38.93
CA ARG A 129 -18.44 -6.96 39.54
C ARG A 129 -18.30 -8.42 39.99
N TYR A 130 -17.68 -9.29 39.19
CA TYR A 130 -17.43 -10.69 39.62
C TYR A 130 -16.48 -10.76 40.83
N ASN A 131 -15.48 -9.89 40.92
CA ASN A 131 -14.58 -9.81 42.08
C ASN A 131 -15.25 -9.21 43.35
N GLN A 132 -16.52 -8.81 43.29
CA GLN A 132 -17.30 -8.36 44.44
C GLN A 132 -18.32 -9.41 44.91
N LEU A 133 -18.54 -10.48 44.13
CA LEU A 133 -19.46 -11.57 44.42
C LEU A 133 -18.67 -12.75 45.01
N GLU A 134 -18.21 -12.61 46.27
CA GLU A 134 -17.46 -13.67 46.97
C GLU A 134 -18.38 -14.75 47.61
N THR A 135 -19.70 -14.61 47.48
CA THR A 135 -20.72 -15.51 48.05
C THR A 135 -21.21 -16.56 47.04
N GLU A 136 -21.19 -17.85 47.40
CA GLU A 136 -21.55 -18.95 46.47
C GLU A 136 -23.01 -18.94 46.00
N GLU A 137 -23.93 -18.34 46.77
CA GLU A 137 -25.36 -18.26 46.39
C GLU A 137 -25.61 -17.22 45.28
N GLU A 138 -24.97 -16.05 45.35
CA GLU A 138 -25.07 -15.01 44.30
C GLU A 138 -24.36 -15.41 43.00
N ALA A 139 -23.40 -16.34 43.08
CA ALA A 139 -22.70 -16.87 41.91
C ALA A 139 -23.61 -17.68 40.96
N GLN A 140 -24.82 -18.08 41.40
CA GLN A 140 -25.82 -18.71 40.52
C GLN A 140 -26.58 -17.70 39.65
N GLU A 141 -26.61 -16.41 40.00
CA GLU A 141 -27.16 -15.34 39.16
C GLU A 141 -26.15 -14.84 38.12
N GLU A 142 -25.63 -15.76 37.30
CA GLU A 142 -24.93 -15.37 36.07
C GLU A 142 -25.84 -14.47 35.22
N THR A 143 -25.28 -13.46 34.55
CA THR A 143 -26.05 -12.55 33.68
C THR A 143 -25.32 -12.27 32.36
N GLY A 144 -26.09 -12.09 31.28
CA GLY A 144 -25.56 -11.87 29.93
C GLY A 144 -24.82 -13.08 29.37
N TRP A 145 -23.71 -12.84 28.66
CA TRP A 145 -23.03 -13.86 27.83
C TRP A 145 -22.56 -15.13 28.57
N LYS A 146 -22.37 -15.07 29.90
CA LYS A 146 -21.99 -16.24 30.70
C LYS A 146 -23.11 -17.28 30.79
N LEU A 147 -24.36 -16.88 31.05
CA LEU A 147 -25.53 -17.78 31.07
C LEU A 147 -25.62 -18.68 29.82
N VAL A 148 -25.15 -18.13 28.71
CA VAL A 148 -25.29 -18.70 27.37
C VAL A 148 -24.07 -19.53 26.95
N HIS A 149 -22.98 -19.55 27.75
CA HIS A 149 -21.73 -20.26 27.42
C HIS A 149 -21.94 -21.75 27.10
N GLY A 150 -22.92 -22.40 27.73
CA GLY A 150 -23.35 -23.78 27.49
C GLY A 150 -24.13 -24.02 26.18
N ASP A 151 -24.49 -22.98 25.42
CA ASP A 151 -25.22 -23.07 24.15
C ASP A 151 -24.51 -22.41 22.96
N VAL A 152 -23.54 -21.51 23.17
CA VAL A 152 -22.76 -20.80 22.11
C VAL A 152 -22.21 -21.74 21.02
N PHE A 153 -21.82 -22.97 21.37
CA PHE A 153 -21.23 -23.94 20.45
C PHE A 153 -22.20 -25.00 19.89
N ARG A 154 -23.51 -24.79 20.02
CA ARG A 154 -24.55 -25.62 19.36
C ARG A 154 -24.41 -25.50 17.83
N PRO A 155 -24.47 -26.59 17.04
CA PRO A 155 -24.33 -26.50 15.59
C PRO A 155 -25.48 -25.68 14.97
N PRO A 156 -25.20 -24.83 13.97
CA PRO A 156 -26.21 -23.96 13.38
C PRO A 156 -27.16 -24.70 12.45
N THR A 157 -28.38 -24.17 12.34
CA THR A 157 -29.34 -24.51 11.27
C THR A 157 -28.66 -24.46 9.91
N ASN A 158 -28.85 -25.46 9.05
CA ASN A 158 -28.22 -25.55 7.72
C ASN A 158 -26.68 -25.44 7.74
N SER A 159 -26.02 -26.09 8.71
CA SER A 159 -24.56 -26.12 8.88
C SER A 159 -23.78 -26.44 7.60
N ASP A 160 -24.31 -27.32 6.73
CA ASP A 160 -23.78 -27.60 5.39
C ASP A 160 -23.50 -26.35 4.56
N LEU A 161 -24.50 -25.47 4.42
CA LEU A 161 -24.42 -24.27 3.57
C LEU A 161 -23.38 -23.29 4.13
N LEU A 162 -23.34 -23.11 5.45
CA LEU A 162 -22.34 -22.28 6.11
C LEU A 162 -20.91 -22.81 5.86
N CYS A 163 -20.71 -24.13 5.94
CA CYS A 163 -19.42 -24.74 5.64
C CYS A 163 -19.00 -24.57 4.17
N VAL A 164 -19.92 -24.67 3.21
CA VAL A 164 -19.65 -24.36 1.80
C VAL A 164 -19.22 -22.90 1.65
N TYR A 165 -20.03 -21.96 2.12
CA TYR A 165 -19.78 -20.53 1.97
C TYR A 165 -18.46 -20.07 2.60
N VAL A 166 -18.12 -20.57 3.80
CA VAL A 166 -16.82 -20.32 4.44
C VAL A 166 -15.66 -20.94 3.64
N GLY A 167 -15.84 -22.13 3.05
CA GLY A 167 -14.86 -22.73 2.16
C GLY A 167 -14.57 -21.88 0.92
N THR A 168 -15.63 -21.46 0.22
CA THR A 168 -15.52 -20.58 -0.96
C THR A 168 -14.93 -19.20 -0.60
N GLY A 169 -15.26 -18.64 0.56
CA GLY A 169 -14.68 -17.37 1.02
C GLY A 169 -13.18 -17.47 1.33
N VAL A 170 -12.70 -18.59 1.87
CA VAL A 170 -11.26 -18.88 2.01
C VAL A 170 -10.59 -18.97 0.64
N GLN A 171 -11.28 -19.51 -0.37
CA GLN A 171 -10.79 -19.54 -1.76
C GLN A 171 -10.61 -18.13 -2.33
N PHE A 172 -11.62 -17.26 -2.17
CA PHE A 172 -11.56 -15.85 -2.60
C PHE A 172 -10.50 -15.05 -1.85
N PHE A 173 -10.41 -15.21 -0.53
CA PHE A 173 -9.40 -14.55 0.29
C PHE A 173 -7.98 -14.92 -0.14
N GLY A 174 -7.71 -16.22 -0.34
CA GLY A 174 -6.42 -16.71 -0.82
C GLY A 174 -6.08 -16.22 -2.24
N MET A 175 -7.07 -16.20 -3.14
CA MET A 175 -6.91 -15.68 -4.49
C MET A 175 -6.53 -14.19 -4.49
N LEU A 176 -7.34 -13.35 -3.83
CA LEU A 176 -7.13 -11.90 -3.81
C LEU A 176 -5.80 -11.54 -3.13
N LEU A 177 -5.50 -12.15 -1.98
CA LEU A 177 -4.26 -11.90 -1.25
C LEU A 177 -3.02 -12.21 -2.11
N VAL A 178 -2.97 -13.38 -2.73
CA VAL A 178 -1.81 -13.80 -3.54
C VAL A 178 -1.70 -12.99 -4.83
N THR A 179 -2.82 -12.68 -5.51
CA THR A 179 -2.79 -11.79 -6.69
C THR A 179 -2.31 -10.38 -6.33
N MET A 180 -2.82 -9.78 -5.24
CA MET A 180 -2.38 -8.45 -4.82
C MET A 180 -0.91 -8.43 -4.40
N MET A 181 -0.41 -9.46 -3.70
CA MET A 181 1.02 -9.58 -3.40
C MET A 181 1.89 -9.63 -4.67
N PHE A 182 1.49 -10.39 -5.69
CA PHE A 182 2.22 -10.40 -6.97
C PHE A 182 2.10 -9.09 -7.78
N ALA A 183 1.02 -8.33 -7.61
CA ALA A 183 0.87 -6.99 -8.20
C ALA A 183 1.77 -5.95 -7.50
N VAL A 184 1.78 -5.92 -6.15
CA VAL A 184 2.62 -5.03 -5.35
C VAL A 184 4.12 -5.29 -5.56
N LEU A 185 4.50 -6.56 -5.77
CA LEU A 185 5.88 -6.94 -6.10
C LEU A 185 6.25 -6.70 -7.59
N GLY A 186 5.37 -6.08 -8.39
CA GLY A 186 5.62 -5.72 -9.79
C GLY A 186 5.63 -6.88 -10.79
N PHE A 187 5.44 -8.13 -10.35
CA PHE A 187 5.38 -9.31 -11.23
C PHE A 187 4.16 -9.27 -12.17
N LEU A 188 3.06 -8.64 -11.75
CA LEU A 188 1.87 -8.38 -12.57
C LEU A 188 1.86 -6.92 -13.08
N SER A 189 2.90 -6.53 -13.79
CA SER A 189 2.99 -5.21 -14.45
C SER A 189 1.81 -4.94 -15.40
N PRO A 190 1.27 -3.70 -15.46
CA PRO A 190 0.21 -3.30 -16.42
C PRO A 190 0.53 -3.64 -17.89
N SER A 191 1.81 -3.74 -18.23
CA SER A 191 2.27 -4.14 -19.57
C SER A 191 1.80 -5.54 -19.99
N ASN A 192 1.71 -6.50 -19.07
CA ASN A 192 1.29 -7.88 -19.36
C ASN A 192 -0.20 -8.10 -19.04
N ARG A 193 -1.03 -7.51 -19.90
CA ARG A 193 -2.49 -7.32 -19.74
C ARG A 193 -3.25 -8.59 -19.37
N GLY A 194 -2.96 -9.70 -20.06
CA GLY A 194 -3.59 -11.00 -19.77
C GLY A 194 -3.00 -11.76 -18.59
N GLY A 195 -1.82 -11.36 -18.12
CA GLY A 195 -1.13 -12.02 -17.00
C GLY A 195 -1.91 -11.92 -15.70
N LEU A 196 -2.52 -10.77 -15.38
CA LEU A 196 -3.23 -10.57 -14.11
C LEU A 196 -4.47 -11.45 -14.00
N MET A 197 -5.34 -11.46 -15.02
CA MET A 197 -6.60 -12.19 -14.98
C MET A 197 -6.41 -13.70 -15.18
N THR A 198 -5.41 -14.13 -15.97
CA THR A 198 -5.02 -15.55 -16.00
C THR A 198 -4.34 -16.00 -14.70
N ALA A 199 -3.56 -15.15 -14.03
CA ALA A 199 -3.04 -15.44 -12.69
C ALA A 199 -4.18 -15.58 -11.67
N MET A 200 -5.16 -14.66 -11.62
CA MET A 200 -6.33 -14.80 -10.75
C MET A 200 -7.06 -16.13 -10.97
N LEU A 201 -7.32 -16.50 -12.23
CA LEU A 201 -8.00 -17.74 -12.59
C LEU A 201 -7.20 -19.00 -12.23
N LEU A 202 -5.88 -19.00 -12.43
CA LEU A 202 -5.01 -20.12 -12.03
C LEU A 202 -4.86 -20.22 -10.50
N ILE A 203 -4.69 -19.09 -9.81
CA ILE A 203 -4.62 -19.05 -8.35
C ILE A 203 -5.95 -19.49 -7.74
N TRP A 204 -7.10 -19.09 -8.31
CA TRP A 204 -8.43 -19.55 -7.91
C TRP A 204 -8.55 -21.08 -7.91
N VAL A 205 -8.10 -21.73 -8.99
CA VAL A 205 -8.09 -23.20 -9.09
C VAL A 205 -7.17 -23.82 -8.04
N LEU A 206 -5.96 -23.29 -7.84
CA LEU A 206 -5.02 -23.75 -6.81
C LEU A 206 -5.58 -23.58 -5.38
N MET A 207 -6.32 -22.50 -5.13
CA MET A 207 -6.93 -22.22 -3.82
C MET A 207 -8.10 -23.15 -3.49
N GLY A 208 -8.64 -23.91 -4.46
CA GLY A 208 -9.66 -24.93 -4.22
C GLY A 208 -9.23 -25.99 -3.18
N LEU A 209 -7.92 -26.27 -3.09
CA LEU A 209 -7.34 -27.12 -2.05
C LEU A 209 -7.63 -26.59 -0.63
N PHE A 210 -7.50 -25.28 -0.43
CA PHE A 210 -7.77 -24.63 0.86
C PHE A 210 -9.28 -24.49 1.11
N ALA A 211 -10.08 -24.30 0.05
CA ALA A 211 -11.54 -24.26 0.12
C ALA A 211 -12.13 -25.55 0.69
N GLY A 212 -11.78 -26.70 0.09
CA GLY A 212 -12.23 -28.02 0.56
C GLY A 212 -11.71 -28.37 1.94
N TYR A 213 -10.46 -27.99 2.26
CA TYR A 213 -9.87 -28.16 3.59
C TYR A 213 -10.65 -27.39 4.67
N ALA A 214 -11.01 -26.14 4.39
CA ALA A 214 -11.78 -25.31 5.31
C ALA A 214 -13.21 -25.84 5.50
N SER A 215 -13.95 -26.10 4.42
CA SER A 215 -15.35 -26.56 4.51
C SER A 215 -15.47 -27.90 5.21
N SER A 216 -14.63 -28.89 4.85
CA SER A 216 -14.68 -30.23 5.46
C SER A 216 -14.22 -30.24 6.92
N ARG A 217 -13.28 -29.36 7.31
CA ARG A 217 -12.82 -29.26 8.71
C ARG A 217 -13.86 -28.56 9.59
N LEU A 218 -14.55 -27.54 9.08
CA LEU A 218 -15.65 -26.88 9.80
C LEU A 218 -16.87 -27.81 9.91
N TYR A 219 -17.20 -28.55 8.85
CA TYR A 219 -18.27 -29.54 8.87
C TYR A 219 -18.04 -30.64 9.91
N LYS A 220 -16.78 -31.10 10.06
CA LYS A 220 -16.39 -32.05 11.10
C LYS A 220 -16.52 -31.48 12.53
N MET A 221 -16.33 -30.16 12.72
CA MET A 221 -16.58 -29.49 14.01
C MET A 221 -18.07 -29.56 14.39
N PHE A 222 -18.97 -29.42 13.41
CA PHE A 222 -20.42 -29.60 13.59
C PHE A 222 -20.88 -31.07 13.65
N LYS A 223 -19.95 -32.02 13.86
CA LYS A 223 -20.19 -33.48 13.93
C LYS A 223 -20.69 -34.12 12.63
N GLY A 224 -20.55 -33.44 11.49
CA GLY A 224 -20.93 -33.97 10.18
C GLY A 224 -20.05 -35.14 9.73
N SER A 225 -20.65 -36.19 9.19
CA SER A 225 -19.99 -37.43 8.75
C SER A 225 -19.74 -37.48 7.23
N GLU A 226 -20.64 -36.92 6.42
CA GLU A 226 -20.63 -36.99 4.96
C GLU A 226 -19.63 -36.03 4.29
N TRP A 227 -18.34 -36.16 4.60
CA TRP A 227 -17.31 -35.26 4.07
C TRP A 227 -17.28 -35.17 2.53
N LYS A 228 -17.69 -36.23 1.82
CA LYS A 228 -17.84 -36.23 0.35
C LYS A 228 -18.96 -35.29 -0.12
N SER A 229 -20.09 -35.27 0.59
CA SER A 229 -21.28 -34.46 0.27
C SER A 229 -20.95 -32.97 0.38
N ILE A 230 -20.37 -32.54 1.51
CA ILE A 230 -19.94 -31.15 1.71
C ILE A 230 -18.85 -30.73 0.72
N THR A 231 -17.89 -31.61 0.41
CA THR A 231 -16.83 -31.38 -0.58
C THR A 231 -17.42 -31.13 -1.98
N LEU A 232 -18.37 -31.97 -2.40
CA LEU A 232 -19.07 -31.81 -3.68
C LEU A 232 -19.86 -30.50 -3.72
N LYS A 233 -20.65 -30.20 -2.67
CA LYS A 233 -21.36 -28.90 -2.56
C LYS A 233 -20.38 -27.71 -2.65
N THR A 234 -19.18 -27.81 -2.05
CA THR A 234 -18.13 -26.77 -2.12
C THR A 234 -17.60 -26.59 -3.55
N ALA A 235 -17.37 -27.69 -4.28
CA ALA A 235 -16.81 -27.66 -5.62
C ALA A 235 -17.79 -27.19 -6.72
N PHE A 236 -19.11 -27.29 -6.45
CA PHE A 236 -20.16 -27.01 -7.43
C PHE A 236 -21.00 -25.75 -7.15
N LEU A 237 -21.27 -25.36 -5.89
CA LEU A 237 -22.26 -24.30 -5.62
C LEU A 237 -21.87 -22.95 -6.23
N PHE A 238 -20.73 -22.38 -5.83
CA PHE A 238 -20.31 -21.09 -6.36
C PHE A 238 -19.89 -21.16 -7.85
N PRO A 239 -19.04 -22.11 -8.29
CA PRO A 239 -18.64 -22.17 -9.70
C PRO A 239 -19.81 -22.46 -10.65
N GLY A 240 -20.81 -23.23 -10.22
CA GLY A 240 -22.02 -23.51 -11.00
C GLY A 240 -22.94 -22.29 -11.16
N ILE A 241 -23.13 -21.50 -10.08
CA ILE A 241 -23.86 -20.22 -10.17
C ILE A 241 -23.11 -19.25 -11.10
N ALA A 242 -21.79 -19.11 -10.92
CA ALA A 242 -20.97 -18.23 -11.75
C ALA A 242 -20.97 -18.64 -13.24
N PHE A 243 -20.83 -19.95 -13.53
CA PHE A 243 -20.92 -20.47 -14.90
C PHE A 243 -22.32 -20.33 -15.49
N GLY A 244 -23.38 -20.52 -14.71
CA GLY A 244 -24.77 -20.33 -15.14
C GLY A 244 -25.07 -18.89 -15.56
N ILE A 245 -24.68 -17.91 -14.72
CA ILE A 245 -24.78 -16.48 -15.07
C ILE A 245 -23.95 -16.19 -16.32
N PHE A 246 -22.67 -16.58 -16.34
CA PHE A 246 -21.78 -16.35 -17.48
C PHE A 246 -22.30 -16.97 -18.79
N PHE A 247 -22.88 -18.17 -18.74
CA PHE A 247 -23.48 -18.84 -19.90
C PHE A 247 -24.67 -18.06 -20.46
N VAL A 248 -25.58 -17.58 -19.59
CA VAL A 248 -26.73 -16.76 -20.01
C VAL A 248 -26.27 -15.44 -20.61
N LEU A 249 -25.31 -14.75 -19.98
CA LEU A 249 -24.74 -13.52 -20.52
C LEU A 249 -24.08 -13.76 -21.88
N ASN A 250 -23.27 -14.82 -22.02
CA ASN A 250 -22.60 -15.15 -23.29
C ASN A 250 -23.58 -15.53 -24.41
N ALA A 251 -24.71 -16.17 -24.07
CA ALA A 251 -25.78 -16.47 -25.02
C ALA A 251 -26.45 -15.21 -25.57
N LEU A 252 -26.61 -14.15 -24.76
CA LEU A 252 -27.08 -12.86 -25.23
C LEU A 252 -26.06 -12.19 -26.17
N ILE A 253 -24.76 -12.25 -25.86
CA ILE A 253 -23.69 -11.70 -26.73
C ILE A 253 -23.61 -12.45 -28.08
N TRP A 254 -23.90 -13.77 -28.10
CA TRP A 254 -24.06 -14.54 -29.34
C TRP A 254 -25.28 -14.08 -30.17
N GLY A 255 -26.39 -13.71 -29.54
CA GLY A 255 -27.56 -13.15 -30.22
C GLY A 255 -27.22 -11.87 -31.01
N GLU A 256 -26.45 -10.99 -30.38
CA GLU A 256 -25.93 -9.73 -30.97
C GLU A 256 -24.77 -9.92 -31.97
N LYS A 257 -24.35 -11.17 -32.24
CA LYS A 257 -23.24 -11.53 -33.17
C LYS A 257 -21.89 -10.86 -32.86
N SER A 258 -21.67 -10.45 -31.62
CA SER A 258 -20.50 -9.67 -31.19
C SER A 258 -19.20 -10.50 -31.13
N SER A 259 -18.05 -9.86 -31.39
CA SER A 259 -16.74 -10.51 -31.25
C SER A 259 -16.36 -10.79 -29.80
N GLY A 260 -16.96 -10.06 -28.85
CA GLY A 260 -16.84 -10.28 -27.41
C GLY A 260 -17.47 -11.59 -26.93
N ALA A 261 -18.25 -12.28 -27.78
CA ALA A 261 -18.81 -13.58 -27.44
C ALA A 261 -17.71 -14.64 -27.32
N VAL A 262 -17.62 -15.27 -26.15
CA VAL A 262 -16.62 -16.31 -25.86
C VAL A 262 -16.98 -17.58 -26.64
N PRO A 263 -16.11 -18.09 -27.52
CA PRO A 263 -16.42 -19.22 -28.39
C PRO A 263 -16.48 -20.54 -27.62
N PHE A 264 -17.37 -21.43 -28.08
CA PHE A 264 -17.70 -22.72 -27.46
C PHE A 264 -16.48 -23.57 -27.06
N SER A 265 -15.44 -23.62 -27.91
CA SER A 265 -14.16 -24.30 -27.64
C SER A 265 -13.54 -23.92 -26.29
N THR A 266 -13.65 -22.66 -25.88
CA THR A 266 -13.08 -22.18 -24.62
C THR A 266 -14.04 -22.23 -23.44
N MET A 267 -15.35 -22.22 -23.68
CA MET A 267 -16.31 -22.64 -22.65
C MET A 267 -16.06 -24.11 -22.27
N PHE A 268 -15.80 -24.97 -23.26
CA PHE A 268 -15.37 -26.35 -23.04
C PHE A 268 -14.01 -26.44 -22.31
N ALA A 269 -13.03 -25.60 -22.66
CA ALA A 269 -11.76 -25.54 -21.94
C ALA A 269 -11.92 -25.09 -20.45
N LEU A 270 -12.82 -24.15 -20.16
CA LEU A 270 -13.17 -23.76 -18.78
C LEU A 270 -13.84 -24.91 -18.02
N VAL A 271 -14.74 -25.66 -18.67
CA VAL A 271 -15.36 -26.86 -18.09
C VAL A 271 -14.31 -27.94 -17.80
N LEU A 272 -13.37 -28.20 -18.73
CA LEU A 272 -12.25 -29.12 -18.49
C LEU A 272 -11.35 -28.66 -17.34
N LEU A 273 -11.10 -27.36 -17.18
CA LEU A 273 -10.33 -26.83 -16.06
C LEU A 273 -11.06 -27.00 -14.71
N TRP A 274 -12.37 -26.74 -14.70
CA TRP A 274 -13.22 -26.88 -13.51
C TRP A 274 -13.33 -28.34 -13.08
N PHE A 275 -13.79 -29.25 -13.95
CA PHE A 275 -13.99 -30.65 -13.63
C PHE A 275 -12.69 -31.46 -13.56
N GLY A 276 -11.69 -31.14 -14.40
CA GLY A 276 -10.44 -31.90 -14.52
C GLY A 276 -9.34 -31.48 -13.55
N ILE A 277 -9.35 -30.25 -13.03
CA ILE A 277 -8.33 -29.77 -12.05
C ILE A 277 -8.97 -29.24 -10.76
N SER A 278 -9.93 -28.32 -10.85
CA SER A 278 -10.48 -27.64 -9.67
C SER A 278 -11.25 -28.59 -8.75
N VAL A 279 -12.18 -29.40 -9.29
CA VAL A 279 -12.95 -30.39 -8.52
C VAL A 279 -12.02 -31.40 -7.81
N PRO A 280 -11.05 -32.06 -8.49
CA PRO A 280 -10.04 -32.89 -7.82
C PRO A 280 -9.26 -32.19 -6.70
N LEU A 281 -8.85 -30.93 -6.88
CA LEU A 281 -8.14 -30.17 -5.85
C LEU A 281 -9.01 -29.94 -4.60
N VAL A 282 -10.28 -29.58 -4.79
CA VAL A 282 -11.24 -29.45 -3.67
C VAL A 282 -11.44 -30.79 -2.96
N PHE A 283 -11.46 -31.92 -3.68
CA PHE A 283 -11.53 -33.26 -3.08
C PHE A 283 -10.29 -33.66 -2.28
N VAL A 284 -9.08 -33.35 -2.77
CA VAL A 284 -7.84 -33.54 -2.00
C VAL A 284 -7.85 -32.67 -0.74
N GLY A 285 -8.31 -31.42 -0.88
CA GLY A 285 -8.49 -30.48 0.23
C GLY A 285 -9.43 -31.02 1.31
N GLY A 286 -10.62 -31.47 0.90
CA GLY A 286 -11.64 -32.03 1.78
C GLY A 286 -11.17 -33.28 2.53
N TYR A 287 -10.50 -34.20 1.83
CA TYR A 287 -9.88 -35.38 2.45
C TYR A 287 -8.82 -34.97 3.51
N LEU A 288 -7.94 -34.03 3.20
CA LEU A 288 -6.92 -33.54 4.14
C LEU A 288 -7.55 -32.81 5.35
N GLY A 289 -8.62 -32.05 5.14
CA GLY A 289 -9.38 -31.36 6.19
C GLY A 289 -10.07 -32.34 7.13
N PHE A 290 -10.76 -33.34 6.57
CA PHE A 290 -11.48 -34.34 7.35
C PHE A 290 -10.55 -35.35 8.06
N LYS A 291 -9.33 -35.56 7.56
CA LYS A 291 -8.31 -36.40 8.22
C LYS A 291 -7.69 -35.77 9.48
N LYS A 292 -7.78 -34.44 9.65
CA LYS A 292 -7.37 -33.78 10.90
C LYS A 292 -8.34 -34.08 12.06
N PRO A 293 -7.91 -33.97 13.33
CA PRO A 293 -8.84 -33.95 14.45
C PRO A 293 -9.87 -32.82 14.28
N ALA A 294 -11.07 -33.03 14.83
CA ALA A 294 -12.09 -31.98 14.91
C ALA A 294 -11.55 -30.79 15.73
N ILE A 295 -12.15 -29.62 15.55
CA ILE A 295 -11.96 -28.51 16.49
C ILE A 295 -12.86 -28.82 17.68
N GLU A 296 -12.27 -29.08 18.85
CA GLU A 296 -13.02 -29.28 20.09
C GLU A 296 -13.55 -27.93 20.58
N ALA A 297 -14.84 -27.88 20.91
CA ALA A 297 -15.43 -26.70 21.55
C ALA A 297 -14.87 -26.56 22.98
N PRO A 298 -14.57 -25.34 23.44
CA PRO A 298 -13.99 -25.12 24.78
C PRO A 298 -14.93 -25.50 25.94
N VAL A 299 -16.24 -25.61 25.65
CA VAL A 299 -17.32 -25.93 26.59
C VAL A 299 -18.21 -27.02 25.99
N LYS A 300 -18.73 -27.93 26.84
CA LYS A 300 -19.72 -28.94 26.43
C LYS A 300 -21.10 -28.31 26.31
N THR A 301 -21.80 -28.58 25.20
CA THR A 301 -23.14 -28.04 24.97
C THR A 301 -24.21 -28.69 25.85
N ASN A 302 -25.15 -27.88 26.31
CA ASN A 302 -26.32 -28.31 27.08
C ASN A 302 -27.22 -29.24 26.26
N LYS A 303 -27.92 -30.18 26.92
CA LYS A 303 -28.85 -31.10 26.24
C LYS A 303 -30.06 -30.35 25.67
N ILE A 304 -30.72 -29.56 26.52
CA ILE A 304 -31.87 -28.73 26.19
C ILE A 304 -31.35 -27.34 25.80
N PRO A 305 -31.80 -26.73 24.68
CA PRO A 305 -31.45 -25.35 24.35
C PRO A 305 -32.16 -24.36 25.28
N ARG A 306 -31.46 -23.32 25.76
CA ARG A 306 -32.09 -22.17 26.44
C ARG A 306 -33.09 -21.46 25.51
N GLN A 307 -34.20 -20.99 26.07
CA GLN A 307 -35.13 -20.09 25.36
C GLN A 307 -34.50 -18.69 25.27
N ILE A 308 -34.52 -18.10 24.07
CA ILE A 308 -33.98 -16.74 23.84
C ILE A 308 -35.03 -15.71 24.33
N PRO A 309 -34.66 -14.72 25.17
CA PRO A 309 -35.58 -13.69 25.63
C PRO A 309 -35.95 -12.70 24.51
N GLU A 310 -37.07 -12.00 24.66
CA GLU A 310 -37.50 -10.99 23.70
C GLU A 310 -36.44 -9.89 23.53
N GLN A 311 -36.07 -9.64 22.28
CA GLN A 311 -34.99 -8.73 21.93
C GLN A 311 -35.53 -7.31 21.73
N ALA A 312 -34.86 -6.31 22.30
CA ALA A 312 -35.18 -4.91 22.04
C ALA A 312 -35.10 -4.59 20.53
N GLY A 313 -35.93 -3.67 20.03
CA GLY A 313 -36.11 -3.47 18.57
C GLY A 313 -34.83 -3.19 17.78
N TYR A 314 -33.83 -2.51 18.38
CA TYR A 314 -32.53 -2.26 17.76
C TYR A 314 -31.62 -3.51 17.65
N MET A 315 -31.96 -4.60 18.36
CA MET A 315 -31.32 -5.92 18.25
C MET A 315 -32.06 -6.86 17.28
N ASN A 316 -33.03 -6.36 16.50
CA ASN A 316 -33.67 -7.15 15.45
C ASN A 316 -32.60 -7.66 14.45
N PRO A 317 -32.54 -8.97 14.13
CA PRO A 317 -31.52 -9.54 13.25
C PRO A 317 -31.34 -8.79 11.93
N ALA A 318 -32.43 -8.50 11.21
CA ALA A 318 -32.38 -7.84 9.90
C ALA A 318 -31.78 -6.42 9.98
N PHE A 319 -32.18 -5.65 10.99
CA PHE A 319 -31.66 -4.31 11.25
C PHE A 319 -30.16 -4.33 11.57
N THR A 320 -29.72 -5.23 12.47
CA THR A 320 -28.29 -5.37 12.81
C THR A 320 -27.43 -5.86 11.64
N ILE A 321 -27.97 -6.74 10.80
CA ILE A 321 -27.27 -7.26 9.62
C ILE A 321 -27.07 -6.16 8.58
N LEU A 322 -28.09 -5.32 8.31
CA LEU A 322 -27.97 -4.21 7.37
C LEU A 322 -26.99 -3.14 7.86
N ILE A 323 -27.15 -2.66 9.09
CA ILE A 323 -26.25 -1.62 9.65
C ILE A 323 -24.80 -2.08 9.70
N GLY A 324 -24.55 -3.36 10.01
CA GLY A 324 -23.20 -3.94 9.99
C GLY A 324 -22.50 -3.85 8.63
N GLY A 325 -23.26 -3.89 7.52
CA GLY A 325 -22.72 -3.82 6.16
C GLY A 325 -22.29 -2.42 5.71
N ILE A 326 -22.80 -1.37 6.36
CA ILE A 326 -22.55 0.03 5.96
C ILE A 326 -21.07 0.40 6.11
N LEU A 327 -20.43 -0.03 7.21
CA LEU A 327 -19.06 0.39 7.53
C LEU A 327 -17.99 -0.31 6.66
N PRO A 328 -18.04 -1.64 6.42
CA PRO A 328 -17.15 -2.29 5.44
C PRO A 328 -17.38 -1.80 4.00
N PHE A 329 -18.60 -1.39 3.63
CA PHE A 329 -18.87 -0.76 2.34
C PHE A 329 -18.25 0.65 2.25
N GLY A 330 -18.47 1.50 3.26
CA GLY A 330 -17.90 2.85 3.31
C GLY A 330 -16.37 2.86 3.28
N ALA A 331 -15.73 1.84 3.85
CA ALA A 331 -14.28 1.64 3.83
C ALA A 331 -13.70 1.29 2.44
N VAL A 332 -14.55 0.94 1.45
CA VAL A 332 -14.15 0.56 0.08
C VAL A 332 -14.79 1.46 -0.99
N PHE A 333 -15.84 2.22 -0.65
CA PHE A 333 -16.68 3.03 -1.54
C PHE A 333 -15.93 3.83 -2.62
N ILE A 334 -14.87 4.57 -2.25
CA ILE A 334 -14.11 5.39 -3.19
C ILE A 334 -13.29 4.54 -4.16
N GLU A 335 -12.64 3.47 -3.68
CA GLU A 335 -11.94 2.54 -4.58
C GLU A 335 -12.90 1.76 -5.46
N LEU A 336 -14.11 1.48 -4.98
CA LEU A 336 -15.17 0.90 -5.80
C LEU A 336 -15.55 1.85 -6.95
N PHE A 337 -15.63 3.16 -6.73
CA PHE A 337 -15.80 4.15 -7.82
C PHE A 337 -14.68 4.07 -8.85
N PHE A 338 -13.41 4.03 -8.41
CA PHE A 338 -12.26 3.99 -9.31
C PHE A 338 -12.10 2.63 -10.03
N ILE A 339 -12.43 1.53 -9.37
CA ILE A 339 -12.48 0.18 -9.97
C ILE A 339 -13.57 0.11 -11.04
N LEU A 340 -14.79 0.58 -10.75
CA LEU A 340 -15.88 0.62 -11.73
C LEU A 340 -15.54 1.51 -12.92
N THR A 341 -14.93 2.66 -12.68
CA THR A 341 -14.46 3.59 -13.72
C THR A 341 -13.36 2.98 -14.59
N SER A 342 -12.45 2.17 -14.01
CA SER A 342 -11.43 1.47 -14.79
C SER A 342 -11.97 0.28 -15.60
N ILE A 343 -13.02 -0.39 -15.12
CA ILE A 343 -13.66 -1.50 -15.83
C ILE A 343 -14.55 -0.96 -16.97
N TRP A 344 -15.51 -0.10 -16.64
CA TRP A 344 -16.62 0.25 -17.52
C TRP A 344 -16.38 1.50 -18.38
N LEU A 345 -15.66 2.50 -17.87
CA LEU A 345 -15.23 3.69 -18.63
C LEU A 345 -13.79 3.56 -19.15
N HIS A 346 -13.22 2.35 -19.06
CA HIS A 346 -11.91 1.94 -19.60
C HIS A 346 -10.69 2.79 -19.16
N GLN A 347 -10.81 3.56 -18.08
CA GLN A 347 -9.72 4.35 -17.52
C GLN A 347 -8.65 3.47 -16.84
N PHE A 348 -7.44 3.99 -16.64
CA PHE A 348 -6.29 3.18 -16.22
C PHE A 348 -6.07 3.18 -14.70
N TYR A 349 -6.65 2.21 -13.98
CA TYR A 349 -6.26 1.96 -12.58
C TYR A 349 -4.86 1.35 -12.50
N TYR A 350 -3.91 2.09 -11.92
CA TYR A 350 -2.50 1.70 -11.78
C TYR A 350 -2.03 1.48 -10.33
N ILE A 351 -2.79 1.97 -9.34
CA ILE A 351 -2.33 2.10 -7.95
C ILE A 351 -2.50 0.80 -7.12
N PHE A 352 -1.95 -0.33 -7.59
CA PHE A 352 -2.12 -1.64 -6.93
C PHE A 352 -1.68 -1.70 -5.46
N GLY A 353 -0.73 -0.85 -5.03
CA GLY A 353 -0.36 -0.70 -3.61
C GLY A 353 -1.47 -0.12 -2.74
N PHE A 354 -2.27 0.79 -3.30
CA PHE A 354 -3.44 1.39 -2.65
C PHE A 354 -4.54 0.34 -2.45
N LEU A 355 -4.86 -0.41 -3.51
CA LEU A 355 -5.83 -1.49 -3.49
C LEU A 355 -5.52 -2.53 -2.39
N PHE A 356 -4.23 -2.84 -2.20
CA PHE A 356 -3.78 -3.75 -1.14
C PHE A 356 -3.96 -3.16 0.27
N LEU A 357 -3.72 -1.86 0.47
CA LEU A 357 -3.99 -1.19 1.75
C LEU A 357 -5.51 -1.14 2.07
N VAL A 358 -6.35 -0.84 1.07
CA VAL A 358 -7.81 -0.86 1.24
C VAL A 358 -8.33 -2.28 1.48
N PHE A 359 -7.73 -3.31 0.89
CA PHE A 359 -8.04 -4.71 1.22
C PHE A 359 -7.71 -5.06 2.69
N ILE A 360 -6.59 -4.55 3.23
CA ILE A 360 -6.27 -4.70 4.67
C ILE A 360 -7.30 -3.97 5.55
N ILE A 361 -7.68 -2.75 5.19
CA ILE A 361 -8.72 -1.95 5.86
C ILE A 361 -10.08 -2.68 5.85
N LEU A 362 -10.46 -3.27 4.72
CA LEU A 362 -11.67 -4.09 4.59
C LEU A 362 -11.64 -5.32 5.51
N ILE A 363 -10.49 -6.00 5.62
CA ILE A 363 -10.33 -7.15 6.53
C ILE A 363 -10.55 -6.73 7.99
N ILE A 364 -9.95 -5.62 8.41
CA ILE A 364 -10.05 -5.12 9.79
C ILE A 364 -11.50 -4.69 10.09
N THR A 365 -12.11 -3.87 9.24
CA THR A 365 -13.51 -3.41 9.43
C THR A 365 -14.52 -4.55 9.42
N CYS A 366 -14.38 -5.54 8.53
CA CYS A 366 -15.23 -6.74 8.55
C CYS A 366 -15.10 -7.52 9.86
N ALA A 367 -13.88 -7.67 10.37
CA ALA A 367 -13.62 -8.40 11.61
C ALA A 367 -14.16 -7.66 12.85
N GLU A 368 -13.91 -6.35 12.96
CA GLU A 368 -14.34 -5.53 14.10
C GLU A 368 -15.86 -5.47 14.23
N ILE A 369 -16.57 -5.19 13.14
CA ILE A 369 -18.03 -5.05 13.17
C ILE A 369 -18.73 -6.39 13.45
N ALA A 370 -18.18 -7.50 12.94
CA ALA A 370 -18.64 -8.84 13.31
C ALA A 370 -18.42 -9.12 14.82
N ILE A 371 -17.21 -8.87 15.33
CA ILE A 371 -16.83 -9.05 16.74
C ILE A 371 -17.75 -8.25 17.69
N VAL A 372 -18.04 -6.99 17.35
CA VAL A 372 -18.86 -6.09 18.16
C VAL A 372 -20.32 -6.54 18.20
N LEU A 373 -20.92 -6.79 17.03
CA LEU A 373 -22.33 -7.17 16.96
C LEU A 373 -22.56 -8.60 17.50
N CYS A 374 -21.58 -9.50 17.34
CA CYS A 374 -21.58 -10.81 18.01
C CYS A 374 -21.48 -10.68 19.54
N TYR A 375 -20.65 -9.76 20.06
CA TYR A 375 -20.55 -9.53 21.51
C TYR A 375 -21.85 -8.94 22.08
N PHE A 376 -22.46 -7.95 21.42
CA PHE A 376 -23.76 -7.42 21.84
C PHE A 376 -24.87 -8.47 21.75
N GLN A 377 -24.90 -9.29 20.70
CA GLN A 377 -25.84 -10.41 20.56
C GLN A 377 -25.73 -11.40 21.74
N LEU A 378 -24.52 -11.82 22.09
CA LEU A 378 -24.28 -12.73 23.21
C LEU A 378 -24.62 -12.10 24.57
N CYS A 379 -24.40 -10.79 24.73
CA CYS A 379 -24.83 -10.05 25.92
C CYS A 379 -26.36 -9.90 26.03
N SER A 380 -27.10 -10.00 24.93
CA SER A 380 -28.57 -10.08 24.88
C SER A 380 -29.12 -11.53 24.89
N GLU A 381 -28.29 -12.48 25.31
CA GLU A 381 -28.58 -13.91 25.46
C GLU A 381 -28.92 -14.70 24.17
N ASP A 382 -28.70 -14.14 22.99
CA ASP A 382 -28.89 -14.83 21.70
C ASP A 382 -27.62 -15.62 21.29
N TYR A 383 -27.70 -16.95 21.28
CA TYR A 383 -26.59 -17.83 20.86
C TYR A 383 -26.53 -18.13 19.36
N MET A 384 -27.45 -17.60 18.53
CA MET A 384 -27.51 -17.92 17.09
C MET A 384 -26.52 -17.08 16.25
N TRP A 385 -25.31 -16.88 16.77
CA TRP A 385 -24.29 -15.97 16.21
C TRP A 385 -23.66 -16.48 14.90
N TRP A 386 -23.71 -17.78 14.61
CA TRP A 386 -23.03 -18.39 13.46
C TRP A 386 -23.41 -17.79 12.11
N TRP A 387 -24.70 -17.71 11.80
CA TRP A 387 -25.18 -17.07 10.56
C TRP A 387 -25.20 -15.55 10.67
N ARG A 388 -25.50 -15.01 11.87
CA ARG A 388 -25.60 -13.56 12.08
C ARG A 388 -24.26 -12.87 11.86
N SER A 389 -23.15 -13.40 12.40
CA SER A 389 -21.79 -12.92 12.14
C SER A 389 -21.38 -12.97 10.66
N TYR A 390 -21.76 -14.04 9.94
CA TYR A 390 -21.51 -14.15 8.50
C TYR A 390 -22.29 -13.10 7.70
N LEU A 391 -23.60 -12.98 7.97
CA LEU A 391 -24.49 -12.05 7.24
C LEU A 391 -24.19 -10.58 7.56
N THR A 392 -23.81 -10.25 8.80
CA THR A 392 -23.45 -8.91 9.25
C THR A 392 -22.30 -8.27 8.46
N SER A 393 -21.25 -9.04 8.12
CA SER A 393 -20.18 -8.54 7.24
C SER A 393 -20.53 -8.71 5.76
N GLY A 394 -21.21 -9.80 5.40
CA GLY A 394 -21.62 -10.11 4.03
C GLY A 394 -22.58 -9.08 3.41
N SER A 395 -23.47 -8.47 4.20
CA SER A 395 -24.47 -7.48 3.77
C SER A 395 -23.87 -6.23 3.10
N SER A 396 -22.58 -5.94 3.33
CA SER A 396 -21.80 -4.95 2.57
C SER A 396 -21.92 -5.10 1.04
N ALA A 397 -22.15 -6.33 0.55
CA ALA A 397 -22.40 -6.61 -0.87
C ALA A 397 -23.73 -6.08 -1.42
N ILE A 398 -24.75 -5.88 -0.56
CA ILE A 398 -26.02 -5.26 -0.95
C ILE A 398 -25.78 -3.79 -1.29
N TYR A 399 -25.01 -3.09 -0.45
CA TYR A 399 -24.61 -1.70 -0.69
C TYR A 399 -23.74 -1.57 -1.95
N LEU A 400 -22.84 -2.53 -2.22
CA LEU A 400 -22.08 -2.62 -3.47
C LEU A 400 -23.00 -2.73 -4.69
N PHE A 401 -24.05 -3.57 -4.64
CA PHE A 401 -25.00 -3.74 -5.75
C PHE A 401 -25.93 -2.52 -5.95
N LEU A 402 -26.41 -1.91 -4.86
CA LEU A 402 -27.15 -0.65 -4.91
C LEU A 402 -26.30 0.48 -5.50
N TYR A 403 -25.01 0.54 -5.14
CA TYR A 403 -24.07 1.50 -5.71
C TYR A 403 -23.79 1.24 -7.20
N ALA A 404 -23.75 -0.01 -7.64
CA ALA A 404 -23.68 -0.33 -9.07
C ALA A 404 -24.91 0.22 -9.83
N GLY A 405 -26.11 0.09 -9.27
CA GLY A 405 -27.32 0.71 -9.82
C GLY A 405 -27.22 2.24 -9.88
N PHE A 406 -26.76 2.89 -8.82
CA PHE A 406 -26.51 4.34 -8.81
C PHE A 406 -25.47 4.76 -9.86
N TYR A 407 -24.37 4.02 -9.98
CA TYR A 407 -23.30 4.27 -10.95
C TYR A 407 -23.81 4.14 -12.40
N PHE A 408 -24.64 3.13 -12.67
CA PHE A 408 -25.29 2.95 -13.98
C PHE A 408 -26.06 4.22 -14.40
N PHE A 409 -26.99 4.70 -13.56
CA PHE A 409 -27.81 5.88 -13.90
C PHE A 409 -27.10 7.23 -13.84
N THR A 410 -25.89 7.34 -13.25
CA THR A 410 -25.20 8.63 -13.05
C THR A 410 -23.87 8.77 -13.77
N LYS A 411 -23.30 7.68 -14.30
CA LYS A 411 -21.97 7.67 -14.97
C LYS A 411 -21.91 6.89 -16.28
N LEU A 412 -22.90 6.04 -16.60
CA LEU A 412 -22.89 5.22 -17.81
C LEU A 412 -24.02 5.62 -18.77
N GLN A 413 -23.66 6.07 -19.97
CA GLN A 413 -24.60 6.43 -21.04
C GLN A 413 -24.97 5.17 -21.86
N ILE A 414 -25.33 4.08 -21.19
CA ILE A 414 -25.65 2.81 -21.84
C ILE A 414 -27.09 2.83 -22.35
N THR A 415 -27.25 2.97 -23.66
CA THR A 415 -28.55 3.04 -24.36
C THR A 415 -29.15 1.65 -24.63
N LYS A 416 -28.33 0.66 -25.01
CA LYS A 416 -28.81 -0.67 -25.45
C LYS A 416 -29.11 -1.61 -24.29
N LEU A 417 -30.32 -2.19 -24.28
CA LEU A 417 -30.84 -3.04 -23.20
C LEU A 417 -29.96 -4.27 -22.90
N VAL A 418 -29.38 -4.91 -23.92
CA VAL A 418 -28.49 -6.07 -23.73
C VAL A 418 -27.22 -5.66 -22.97
N SER A 419 -26.62 -4.52 -23.29
CA SER A 419 -25.49 -3.94 -22.53
C SER A 419 -25.84 -3.68 -21.06
N GLY A 420 -27.09 -3.26 -20.79
CA GLY A 420 -27.61 -3.12 -19.42
C GLY A 420 -27.71 -4.46 -18.68
N ILE A 421 -28.24 -5.51 -19.32
CA ILE A 421 -28.28 -6.86 -18.72
C ILE A 421 -26.87 -7.41 -18.46
N LEU A 422 -25.92 -7.18 -19.38
CA LEU A 422 -24.52 -7.54 -19.19
C LEU A 422 -23.92 -6.82 -17.98
N TYR A 423 -24.12 -5.50 -17.86
CA TYR A 423 -23.68 -4.72 -16.70
C TYR A 423 -24.21 -5.31 -15.38
N PHE A 424 -25.52 -5.43 -15.23
CA PHE A 424 -26.12 -5.93 -13.99
C PHE A 424 -25.78 -7.40 -13.70
N GLY A 425 -25.61 -8.24 -14.72
CA GLY A 425 -25.17 -9.63 -14.56
C GLY A 425 -23.74 -9.76 -14.04
N TYR A 426 -22.79 -9.00 -14.58
CA TYR A 426 -21.42 -8.98 -14.06
C TYR A 426 -21.34 -8.32 -12.68
N MET A 427 -22.12 -7.27 -12.42
CA MET A 427 -22.18 -6.63 -11.10
C MET A 427 -22.85 -7.50 -10.02
N LEU A 428 -23.82 -8.35 -10.39
CA LEU A 428 -24.38 -9.38 -9.52
C LEU A 428 -23.31 -10.42 -9.14
N LEU A 429 -22.51 -10.89 -10.10
CA LEU A 429 -21.42 -11.83 -9.85
C LEU A 429 -20.32 -11.22 -8.96
N ALA A 430 -20.00 -9.94 -9.16
CA ALA A 430 -19.06 -9.20 -8.32
C ALA A 430 -19.59 -9.03 -6.88
N SER A 431 -20.86 -8.62 -6.73
CA SER A 431 -21.54 -8.52 -5.42
C SER A 431 -21.58 -9.87 -4.69
N PHE A 432 -21.96 -10.96 -5.37
CA PHE A 432 -22.00 -12.29 -4.76
C PHE A 432 -20.60 -12.78 -4.34
N SER A 433 -19.56 -12.50 -5.14
CA SER A 433 -18.17 -12.80 -4.77
C SER A 433 -17.72 -12.00 -3.53
N PHE A 434 -18.13 -10.72 -3.44
CA PHE A 434 -17.83 -9.84 -2.30
C PHE A 434 -18.56 -10.30 -1.03
N PHE A 435 -19.84 -10.67 -1.12
CA PHE A 435 -20.63 -11.25 -0.02
C PHE A 435 -19.94 -12.46 0.60
N VAL A 436 -19.49 -13.39 -0.25
CA VAL A 436 -18.85 -14.64 0.18
C VAL A 436 -17.48 -14.38 0.83
N LEU A 437 -16.75 -13.36 0.37
CA LEU A 437 -15.49 -12.90 0.96
C LEU A 437 -15.70 -12.23 2.33
N THR A 438 -16.49 -11.15 2.40
CA THR A 438 -16.63 -10.32 3.60
C THR A 438 -17.33 -11.06 4.74
N GLY A 439 -18.37 -11.84 4.43
CA GLY A 439 -19.04 -12.71 5.40
C GLY A 439 -18.11 -13.77 6.01
N THR A 440 -17.20 -14.32 5.21
CA THR A 440 -16.21 -15.30 5.68
C THR A 440 -15.16 -14.67 6.60
N ILE A 441 -14.74 -13.42 6.33
CA ILE A 441 -13.82 -12.68 7.20
C ILE A 441 -14.46 -12.44 8.57
N GLY A 442 -15.70 -11.90 8.60
CA GLY A 442 -16.45 -11.66 9.84
C GLY A 442 -16.69 -12.93 10.64
N PHE A 443 -17.13 -14.00 9.97
CA PHE A 443 -17.33 -15.32 10.57
C PHE A 443 -16.05 -15.87 11.22
N CYS A 444 -14.91 -15.80 10.52
CA CYS A 444 -13.64 -16.29 11.05
C CYS A 444 -13.13 -15.45 12.24
N ALA A 445 -13.41 -14.15 12.25
CA ALA A 445 -13.10 -13.26 13.37
C ALA A 445 -13.91 -13.65 14.63
N CYS A 446 -15.23 -13.81 14.50
CA CYS A 446 -16.11 -14.25 15.59
C CYS A 446 -15.76 -15.65 16.09
N LEU A 447 -15.49 -16.62 15.21
CA LEU A 447 -15.10 -17.97 15.62
C LEU A 447 -13.76 -17.95 16.39
N CYS A 448 -12.80 -17.13 15.98
CA CYS A 448 -11.55 -16.95 16.71
C CYS A 448 -11.78 -16.31 18.09
N GLN A 449 -12.60 -15.25 18.17
CA GLN A 449 -12.98 -14.59 19.41
C GLN A 449 -13.66 -15.55 20.38
N SER A 450 -14.70 -16.27 19.95
CA SER A 450 -15.48 -17.19 20.81
C SER A 450 -14.63 -18.32 21.37
N VAL A 451 -13.70 -18.88 20.58
CA VAL A 451 -12.76 -19.92 21.05
C VAL A 451 -11.75 -19.36 22.07
N ILE A 452 -11.37 -18.09 21.98
CA ILE A 452 -10.47 -17.43 22.94
C ILE A 452 -11.22 -17.02 24.22
N ALA A 453 -12.43 -16.45 24.09
CA ALA A 453 -13.19 -15.86 25.19
C ALA A 453 -13.90 -16.89 26.08
N VAL A 454 -14.35 -18.02 25.49
CA VAL A 454 -15.14 -19.05 26.19
C VAL A 454 -14.25 -20.20 26.71
N HIS A 455 -12.92 -20.08 26.65
CA HIS A 455 -12.01 -21.11 27.15
C HIS A 455 -11.96 -21.12 28.69
N PRO A 456 -12.46 -22.16 29.40
CA PRO A 456 -12.54 -22.10 30.86
C PRO A 456 -11.14 -22.23 31.48
N GLY A 457 -10.91 -21.46 32.55
CA GLY A 457 -9.78 -21.65 33.45
C GLY A 457 -10.00 -22.88 34.34
N VAL A 458 -9.87 -24.07 33.77
CA VAL A 458 -10.11 -25.34 34.47
C VAL A 458 -9.21 -25.45 35.71
N ASN A 459 -9.84 -25.46 36.88
CA ASN A 459 -9.29 -25.70 38.21
C ASN A 459 -8.26 -24.69 38.71
N GLY A 460 -8.75 -23.55 39.25
CA GLY A 460 -8.33 -23.01 40.56
C GLY A 460 -6.86 -22.66 40.83
N GLN A 461 -5.97 -22.71 39.83
CA GLN A 461 -4.54 -22.41 39.99
C GLN A 461 -4.04 -21.49 38.86
N PRO A 462 -3.27 -20.43 39.17
CA PRO A 462 -2.61 -19.60 38.17
C PRO A 462 -1.45 -20.38 37.52
N ARG A 463 -1.77 -21.23 36.53
CA ARG A 463 -0.81 -22.19 35.99
C ARG A 463 0.32 -21.48 35.23
N TYR A 464 1.54 -21.66 35.72
CA TYR A 464 2.76 -21.11 35.13
C TYR A 464 2.87 -21.44 33.63
N ARG A 465 3.40 -20.48 32.84
CA ARG A 465 3.42 -20.49 31.38
C ARG A 465 4.44 -21.47 30.77
N GLY A 466 4.33 -22.76 31.10
CA GLY A 466 5.09 -23.86 30.50
C GLY A 466 4.31 -24.52 29.36
N GLN A 467 4.94 -24.67 28.20
CA GLN A 467 4.44 -25.38 27.01
C GLN A 467 3.04 -24.99 26.48
N ARG A 468 3.02 -24.14 25.44
CA ARG A 468 2.50 -24.50 24.10
C ARG A 468 2.70 -23.37 23.08
N LYS A 469 3.49 -23.65 22.03
CA LYS A 469 3.20 -23.13 20.67
C LYS A 469 2.11 -24.09 20.11
N PRO A 470 1.12 -23.62 19.31
CA PRO A 470 1.44 -23.18 17.95
C PRO A 470 0.57 -22.03 17.42
N MET A 471 0.95 -20.78 17.73
CA MET A 471 0.58 -19.60 16.92
C MET A 471 1.86 -18.94 16.36
N GLN A 472 2.76 -19.79 15.87
CA GLN A 472 4.09 -19.41 15.35
C GLN A 472 4.62 -20.36 14.27
N LYS A 473 3.72 -21.12 13.63
CA LYS A 473 3.98 -21.99 12.46
C LYS A 473 2.87 -21.85 11.41
N ALA A 474 2.47 -20.60 11.16
CA ALA A 474 1.53 -20.20 10.10
C ALA A 474 2.09 -19.07 9.21
N VAL A 475 3.37 -18.70 9.39
CA VAL A 475 4.09 -17.65 8.65
C VAL A 475 5.39 -18.23 8.05
N SER A 476 5.47 -19.56 7.92
CA SER A 476 6.70 -20.29 7.53
C SER A 476 6.41 -21.53 6.68
N SER A 477 5.43 -21.43 5.78
CA SER A 477 5.10 -22.45 4.76
C SER A 477 4.53 -21.81 3.48
N VAL A 478 5.32 -20.97 2.80
CA VAL A 478 4.97 -20.38 1.47
C VAL A 478 6.08 -20.65 0.42
N ALA A 479 7.15 -21.35 0.80
CA ALA A 479 8.26 -21.70 -0.09
C ALA A 479 8.13 -23.13 -0.64
N VAL A 480 8.57 -23.32 -1.89
CA VAL A 480 8.77 -24.60 -2.60
C VAL A 480 7.50 -25.33 -3.09
N ALA A 481 6.90 -24.81 -4.15
CA ALA A 481 6.34 -25.53 -5.32
C ALA A 481 5.72 -24.50 -6.29
N VAL A 482 5.89 -24.51 -7.62
CA VAL A 482 6.55 -25.48 -8.53
C VAL A 482 7.49 -24.74 -9.49
N ALA A 483 8.73 -25.22 -9.63
CA ALA A 483 9.62 -24.81 -10.71
C ALA A 483 9.41 -25.68 -11.96
N ALA A 484 8.41 -25.34 -12.78
CA ALA A 484 8.12 -26.06 -14.04
C ALA A 484 7.61 -25.15 -15.18
N VAL A 485 7.85 -23.84 -15.10
CA VAL A 485 7.62 -22.93 -16.23
C VAL A 485 8.83 -22.97 -17.15
N ARG A 486 8.67 -23.58 -18.34
CA ARG A 486 9.63 -23.47 -19.44
C ARG A 486 9.95 -21.99 -19.65
N ARG A 487 11.24 -21.61 -19.67
CA ARG A 487 11.63 -20.27 -20.12
C ARG A 487 10.99 -20.03 -21.49
N PRO A 488 10.16 -18.99 -21.69
CA PRO A 488 9.92 -18.52 -23.05
C PRO A 488 11.28 -18.06 -23.57
N THR A 489 11.79 -18.73 -24.60
CA THR A 489 12.95 -18.25 -25.33
C THR A 489 12.61 -16.87 -25.85
N ARG A 490 13.21 -15.83 -25.28
CA ARG A 490 13.12 -14.47 -25.84
C ARG A 490 13.72 -14.53 -27.24
N ARG A 491 12.86 -14.66 -28.25
CA ARG A 491 13.22 -14.46 -29.65
C ARG A 491 13.54 -12.98 -29.78
N CYS A 492 14.81 -12.63 -29.59
CA CYS A 492 15.33 -11.31 -29.87
C CYS A 492 14.81 -10.92 -31.26
N HIS A 493 14.08 -9.81 -31.35
CA HIS A 493 13.75 -9.26 -32.66
C HIS A 493 15.07 -8.83 -33.28
N LEU A 494 15.33 -9.35 -34.48
CA LEU A 494 16.49 -8.94 -35.25
C LEU A 494 16.30 -7.46 -35.60
N PRO A 495 17.38 -6.66 -35.58
CA PRO A 495 17.32 -5.31 -36.12
C PRO A 495 16.98 -5.39 -37.62
N ALA A 496 16.05 -4.53 -38.06
CA ALA A 496 15.61 -4.50 -39.45
C ALA A 496 16.69 -3.89 -40.35
N LEU A 497 16.86 -4.48 -41.52
CA LEU A 497 17.59 -3.90 -42.64
C LEU A 497 16.66 -2.96 -43.44
N PRO A 498 17.22 -2.04 -44.25
CA PRO A 498 16.43 -1.20 -45.14
C PRO A 498 15.68 -2.07 -46.17
N GLY A 499 14.37 -1.90 -46.27
CA GLY A 499 13.49 -2.72 -47.12
C GLY A 499 12.84 -3.94 -46.43
N ASP A 500 13.15 -4.25 -45.16
CA ASP A 500 12.45 -5.33 -44.44
C ASP A 500 10.96 -5.01 -44.23
N GLU A 501 10.08 -6.02 -44.36
CA GLU A 501 8.62 -5.88 -44.16
C GLU A 501 8.27 -5.69 -42.67
N VAL A 502 7.58 -4.59 -42.35
CA VAL A 502 7.13 -4.28 -40.98
C VAL A 502 5.62 -4.51 -40.84
N LEU A 503 5.25 -5.53 -40.06
CA LEU A 503 3.88 -6.02 -39.96
C LEU A 503 2.98 -5.13 -39.06
N VAL A 504 1.96 -4.54 -39.65
CA VAL A 504 0.88 -3.80 -38.95
C VAL A 504 -0.28 -4.73 -38.59
N LYS A 505 -0.77 -4.64 -37.35
CA LYS A 505 -1.92 -5.41 -36.84
C LYS A 505 -3.12 -4.53 -36.50
N VAL A 506 -4.32 -5.11 -36.64
CA VAL A 506 -5.63 -4.56 -36.20
C VAL A 506 -6.25 -5.46 -35.13
N ASN A 507 -7.26 -4.95 -34.41
CA ASN A 507 -7.93 -5.67 -33.31
C ASN A 507 -9.48 -5.58 -33.38
N GLU A 508 -10.14 -5.06 -32.35
CA GLU A 508 -11.59 -4.92 -32.24
C GLU A 508 -12.05 -3.45 -32.27
N LEU A 509 -13.28 -3.24 -32.72
CA LEU A 509 -14.04 -2.00 -32.67
C LEU A 509 -14.73 -1.89 -31.31
N MET A 510 -14.61 -0.73 -30.66
CA MET A 510 -15.23 -0.42 -29.36
C MET A 510 -15.93 0.95 -29.41
N SER A 511 -16.96 1.10 -28.59
CA SER A 511 -17.85 2.26 -28.45
C SER A 511 -17.91 2.68 -26.98
N ILE A 512 -18.25 3.94 -26.69
CA ILE A 512 -18.44 4.42 -25.32
C ILE A 512 -19.89 4.16 -24.85
N GLU A 513 -20.87 4.29 -25.74
CA GLU A 513 -22.28 4.03 -25.45
C GLU A 513 -22.60 2.53 -25.33
N THR A 514 -21.87 1.67 -26.05
CA THR A 514 -22.16 0.23 -26.14
C THR A 514 -20.97 -0.62 -25.69
N GLN A 515 -21.18 -1.41 -24.63
CA GLN A 515 -20.21 -2.35 -24.06
C GLN A 515 -20.04 -3.63 -24.90
N ILE A 516 -20.40 -3.58 -26.19
CA ILE A 516 -20.44 -4.69 -27.12
C ILE A 516 -19.36 -4.44 -28.19
N THR A 517 -18.35 -5.30 -28.26
CA THR A 517 -17.27 -5.14 -29.23
C THR A 517 -17.52 -5.93 -30.51
N TYR A 518 -16.97 -5.45 -31.62
CA TYR A 518 -17.06 -6.11 -32.93
C TYR A 518 -15.65 -6.26 -33.52
N SER A 519 -15.41 -7.28 -34.35
CA SER A 519 -14.09 -7.46 -34.98
C SER A 519 -13.84 -6.35 -36.00
N TYR A 520 -12.61 -5.89 -36.19
CA TYR A 520 -12.30 -4.89 -37.23
C TYR A 520 -12.91 -5.25 -38.59
N TYR A 521 -12.87 -6.53 -38.99
CA TYR A 521 -13.43 -7.01 -40.25
C TYR A 521 -14.93 -7.37 -40.22
N SER A 522 -15.68 -7.00 -39.18
CA SER A 522 -17.16 -7.07 -39.23
C SER A 522 -17.75 -5.97 -40.10
N LEU A 523 -17.11 -4.79 -40.12
CA LEU A 523 -17.40 -3.73 -41.07
C LEU A 523 -16.70 -4.00 -42.42
N PRO A 524 -17.17 -3.39 -43.52
CA PRO A 524 -16.66 -3.62 -44.88
C PRO A 524 -15.32 -2.89 -45.14
N PHE A 525 -14.29 -3.20 -44.34
CA PHE A 525 -12.91 -2.73 -44.55
C PHE A 525 -12.07 -3.77 -45.32
N CYS A 526 -11.00 -3.30 -45.98
CA CYS A 526 -10.05 -4.13 -46.75
C CYS A 526 -9.50 -5.32 -45.94
N ARG A 527 -9.81 -6.55 -46.38
CA ARG A 527 -9.31 -7.82 -45.81
C ARG A 527 -8.09 -8.33 -46.61
N PRO A 528 -7.04 -8.87 -45.96
CA PRO A 528 -5.93 -9.53 -46.66
C PRO A 528 -6.31 -10.95 -47.13
N ASP A 529 -5.67 -11.44 -48.20
CA ASP A 529 -6.00 -12.74 -48.83
C ASP A 529 -5.85 -13.96 -47.89
N ASN A 530 -4.99 -13.84 -46.87
CA ASN A 530 -4.79 -14.86 -45.84
C ASN A 530 -4.90 -14.25 -44.43
N LEU A 531 -6.07 -14.41 -43.79
CA LEU A 531 -6.25 -14.08 -42.37
C LEU A 531 -5.52 -15.11 -41.49
N THR A 532 -4.26 -14.85 -41.16
CA THR A 532 -3.58 -15.53 -40.06
C THR A 532 -3.86 -14.81 -38.74
N GLU A 533 -4.76 -15.34 -37.91
CA GLU A 533 -4.92 -14.87 -36.53
C GLU A 533 -3.67 -15.23 -35.70
N SER A 534 -3.16 -14.31 -34.88
CA SER A 534 -2.10 -14.66 -33.93
C SER A 534 -2.70 -15.35 -32.71
N ALA A 535 -2.17 -16.53 -32.34
CA ALA A 535 -2.70 -17.37 -31.26
C ALA A 535 -3.00 -16.57 -29.97
N PRO A 536 -4.27 -16.37 -29.60
CA PRO A 536 -4.65 -15.49 -28.50
C PRO A 536 -4.35 -16.12 -27.14
N THR A 537 -4.02 -15.30 -26.16
CA THR A 537 -4.01 -15.75 -24.76
C THR A 537 -5.43 -16.03 -24.26
N LEU A 538 -5.58 -16.89 -23.25
CA LEU A 538 -6.87 -17.20 -22.64
C LEU A 538 -7.63 -15.92 -22.20
N TRP A 539 -6.91 -14.91 -21.73
CA TRP A 539 -7.50 -13.60 -21.41
C TRP A 539 -8.08 -12.88 -22.62
N GLN A 540 -7.29 -12.73 -23.69
CA GLN A 540 -7.71 -12.00 -24.89
C GLN A 540 -8.99 -12.61 -25.46
N LEU A 541 -9.00 -13.93 -25.55
CA LEU A 541 -10.14 -14.69 -26.05
C LEU A 541 -11.38 -14.54 -25.14
N LEU A 542 -11.20 -14.51 -23.81
CA LEU A 542 -12.29 -14.22 -22.85
C LEU A 542 -12.82 -12.77 -22.91
N HIS A 543 -12.22 -11.88 -23.72
CA HIS A 543 -12.59 -10.46 -23.84
C HIS A 543 -12.81 -9.99 -25.28
N GLY A 544 -12.83 -10.89 -26.27
CA GLY A 544 -13.05 -10.58 -27.69
C GLY A 544 -11.81 -10.07 -28.46
N ASP A 545 -10.68 -9.88 -27.78
CA ASP A 545 -9.42 -9.33 -28.30
C ASP A 545 -8.79 -10.34 -29.28
N ARG A 546 -8.81 -9.99 -30.58
CA ARG A 546 -8.34 -10.84 -31.70
C ARG A 546 -7.42 -10.02 -32.59
N GLN A 547 -6.12 -10.09 -32.31
CA GLN A 547 -5.10 -9.51 -33.18
C GLN A 547 -5.06 -10.22 -34.54
N GLN A 548 -5.40 -9.48 -35.59
CA GLN A 548 -5.42 -9.93 -36.98
C GLN A 548 -4.42 -9.12 -37.80
N ARG A 549 -3.86 -9.72 -38.87
CA ARG A 549 -3.02 -8.97 -39.82
C ARG A 549 -3.87 -7.91 -40.52
N SER A 550 -3.28 -6.73 -40.71
CA SER A 550 -3.85 -5.70 -41.58
C SER A 550 -3.28 -5.82 -43.01
N PRO A 551 -3.94 -5.25 -44.03
CA PRO A 551 -3.41 -5.21 -45.40
C PRO A 551 -2.36 -4.12 -45.65
N TYR A 552 -2.01 -3.29 -44.65
CA TYR A 552 -1.02 -2.23 -44.81
C TYR A 552 0.41 -2.82 -44.78
N GLN A 553 1.17 -2.63 -45.87
CA GLN A 553 2.52 -3.17 -46.04
C GLN A 553 3.57 -2.05 -45.92
N PHE A 554 4.33 -2.05 -44.83
CA PHE A 554 5.40 -1.09 -44.61
C PHE A 554 6.76 -1.74 -44.91
N GLU A 555 7.66 -0.99 -45.54
CA GLU A 555 9.05 -1.40 -45.81
C GLU A 555 9.99 -0.46 -45.06
N MET A 556 10.95 -1.00 -44.31
CA MET A 556 11.76 -0.20 -43.39
C MET A 556 12.63 0.85 -44.13
N ARG A 557 12.50 2.12 -43.72
CA ARG A 557 13.09 3.31 -44.39
C ARG A 557 12.57 3.62 -45.81
N VAL A 558 11.49 2.98 -46.28
CA VAL A 558 10.91 3.28 -47.60
C VAL A 558 9.63 4.11 -47.42
N PRO A 559 9.67 5.46 -47.53
CA PRO A 559 8.46 6.26 -47.46
C PRO A 559 7.57 5.98 -48.68
N LYS A 560 6.29 5.67 -48.43
CA LYS A 560 5.31 5.34 -49.46
C LYS A 560 4.16 6.33 -49.38
N LYS A 561 3.93 7.10 -50.45
CA LYS A 561 2.82 8.06 -50.56
C LYS A 561 1.70 7.48 -51.43
N CYS A 562 0.47 7.87 -51.13
CA CYS A 562 -0.74 7.58 -51.90
C CYS A 562 -0.94 6.10 -52.29
N GLN A 563 -0.72 5.17 -51.37
CA GLN A 563 -0.87 3.74 -51.66
C GLN A 563 -2.33 3.30 -51.54
N ILE A 564 -2.89 2.73 -52.60
CA ILE A 564 -4.25 2.15 -52.60
C ILE A 564 -4.21 0.79 -51.89
N VAL A 565 -5.09 0.58 -50.91
CA VAL A 565 -5.20 -0.67 -50.15
C VAL A 565 -6.18 -1.62 -50.85
N CYS A 566 -7.40 -1.14 -51.08
CA CYS A 566 -8.45 -1.87 -51.81
C CYS A 566 -9.57 -0.90 -52.23
N ARG A 567 -10.54 -1.44 -52.97
CA ARG A 567 -11.85 -0.84 -53.21
C ARG A 567 -12.94 -1.73 -52.64
N VAL A 568 -14.02 -1.11 -52.17
CA VAL A 568 -15.19 -1.78 -51.62
C VAL A 568 -16.46 -1.13 -52.17
N LEU A 569 -17.27 -1.89 -52.91
CA LEU A 569 -18.64 -1.52 -53.25
C LEU A 569 -19.51 -1.64 -52.00
N VAL A 570 -20.32 -0.63 -51.69
CA VAL A 570 -21.19 -0.65 -50.50
C VAL A 570 -22.62 -1.02 -50.87
N GLY A 571 -23.05 -2.22 -50.48
CA GLY A 571 -24.44 -2.65 -50.60
C GLY A 571 -25.37 -1.96 -49.59
N GLU A 572 -26.67 -1.91 -49.88
CA GLU A 572 -27.70 -1.28 -49.03
C GLU A 572 -27.64 -1.72 -47.55
N LYS A 573 -27.41 -3.02 -47.32
CA LYS A 573 -27.24 -3.60 -45.98
C LYS A 573 -25.96 -3.11 -45.29
N GLU A 574 -24.87 -2.96 -46.03
CA GLU A 574 -23.56 -2.58 -45.51
C GLU A 574 -23.48 -1.08 -45.21
N ALA A 575 -24.13 -0.25 -46.03
CA ALA A 575 -24.36 1.16 -45.75
C ALA A 575 -25.14 1.33 -44.42
N LYS A 576 -26.20 0.54 -44.23
CA LYS A 576 -27.00 0.57 -43.00
C LYS A 576 -26.21 0.09 -41.77
N GLU A 577 -25.43 -0.98 -41.89
CA GLU A 577 -24.54 -1.45 -40.82
C GLU A 577 -23.44 -0.42 -40.50
N LEU A 578 -22.92 0.31 -41.48
CA LEU A 578 -21.99 1.43 -41.27
C LEU A 578 -22.64 2.61 -40.55
N MET A 579 -23.83 3.05 -40.97
CA MET A 579 -24.57 4.16 -40.36
C MET A 579 -24.92 3.88 -38.90
N GLU A 580 -25.38 2.66 -38.57
CA GLU A 580 -25.64 2.26 -37.18
C GLU A 580 -24.38 2.36 -36.30
N LYS A 581 -23.20 2.00 -36.85
CA LYS A 581 -21.92 2.12 -36.13
C LYS A 581 -21.32 3.53 -36.15
N MET A 582 -21.91 4.46 -36.88
CA MET A 582 -21.64 5.90 -36.75
C MET A 582 -22.51 6.53 -35.65
N GLU A 583 -23.77 6.12 -35.50
CA GLU A 583 -24.58 6.55 -34.36
C GLU A 583 -24.08 5.95 -33.03
N ASP A 584 -23.61 4.70 -33.00
CA ASP A 584 -22.99 4.07 -31.81
C ASP A 584 -21.58 4.62 -31.41
N GLU A 585 -21.05 5.70 -32.01
CA GLU A 585 -19.69 6.26 -31.78
C GLU A 585 -18.49 5.27 -31.86
N TYR A 586 -18.34 4.47 -32.93
CA TYR A 586 -17.10 3.68 -33.17
C TYR A 586 -15.93 4.55 -33.74
N ARG A 587 -14.80 4.00 -34.29
CA ARG A 587 -13.49 4.72 -34.43
C ARG A 587 -12.58 4.49 -35.73
N VAL A 588 -12.31 5.48 -36.66
CA VAL A 588 -11.39 5.57 -37.90
C VAL A 588 -11.01 7.07 -38.38
N ASN A 589 -10.22 7.38 -39.47
CA ASN A 589 -9.93 8.74 -40.09
C ASN A 589 -10.13 8.93 -41.67
N ILE A 590 -10.37 10.15 -42.25
CA ILE A 590 -10.93 10.50 -43.64
C ILE A 590 -9.92 11.19 -44.57
N VAL A 591 -9.99 10.90 -45.89
CA VAL A 591 -9.80 11.87 -47.01
C VAL A 591 -10.69 11.43 -48.20
N LYS A 592 -11.51 12.31 -48.79
CA LYS A 592 -12.28 12.00 -50.01
C LYS A 592 -11.35 11.85 -51.22
N HIS A 593 -11.56 10.79 -52.00
CA HIS A 593 -10.79 10.53 -53.22
C HIS A 593 -11.62 10.73 -54.49
N GLN A 594 -10.94 11.13 -55.57
CA GLN A 594 -11.50 11.24 -56.91
C GLN A 594 -10.41 10.89 -57.94
N TYR A 595 -10.79 10.38 -59.11
CA TYR A 595 -9.86 10.03 -60.19
C TYR A 595 -9.67 11.18 -61.19
N GLU A 596 -8.50 11.25 -61.84
CA GLU A 596 -8.25 12.18 -62.97
C GLU A 596 -8.89 11.71 -64.29
N ALA A 597 -9.14 10.40 -64.43
CA ALA A 597 -9.70 9.77 -65.64
C ALA A 597 -10.39 8.44 -65.30
N GLN A 598 -11.05 7.80 -66.28
CA GLN A 598 -11.60 6.44 -66.10
C GLN A 598 -10.51 5.42 -65.68
N TRP A 599 -10.92 4.44 -64.86
CA TRP A 599 -10.00 3.50 -64.24
C TRP A 599 -9.39 2.50 -65.24
N ASN A 600 -8.09 2.66 -65.51
CA ASN A 600 -7.32 1.84 -66.46
C ASN A 600 -6.27 0.96 -65.75
N GLY A 601 -6.69 0.19 -64.74
CA GLY A 601 -5.79 -0.74 -64.03
C GLY A 601 -4.76 -0.06 -63.12
N ALA A 602 -3.49 -0.42 -63.24
CA ALA A 602 -2.41 0.02 -62.35
C ALA A 602 -1.94 1.47 -62.57
N ASN A 603 -2.30 2.10 -63.69
CA ASN A 603 -1.81 3.43 -64.09
C ASN A 603 -2.80 4.58 -63.81
N SER A 604 -3.91 4.32 -63.10
CA SER A 604 -4.93 5.33 -62.79
C SER A 604 -4.46 6.29 -61.68
N ARG A 605 -4.48 7.60 -61.94
CA ARG A 605 -4.14 8.66 -60.97
C ARG A 605 -5.36 9.16 -60.21
N LEU A 606 -5.16 9.49 -58.94
CA LEU A 606 -6.16 10.14 -58.09
C LEU A 606 -5.91 11.67 -58.11
N SER A 607 -6.90 12.46 -58.51
CA SER A 607 -6.80 13.93 -58.58
C SER A 607 -6.61 14.59 -57.21
N THR A 608 -6.96 13.85 -56.16
CA THR A 608 -6.85 14.23 -54.75
C THR A 608 -5.51 13.81 -54.12
N CYS A 609 -4.69 13.00 -54.82
CA CYS A 609 -3.61 12.22 -54.21
C CYS A 609 -2.62 11.74 -55.29
N ASP A 610 -1.51 12.45 -55.50
CA ASP A 610 -0.46 12.08 -56.46
C ASP A 610 0.82 11.64 -55.72
N ALA A 611 1.27 10.41 -55.98
CA ALA A 611 2.51 9.87 -55.42
C ALA A 611 3.78 10.61 -55.89
N ASN A 612 3.71 11.37 -57.00
CA ASN A 612 4.80 12.20 -57.52
C ASN A 612 4.79 13.62 -56.94
N ALA A 613 3.65 14.11 -56.46
CA ALA A 613 3.54 15.41 -55.82
C ALA A 613 4.16 15.33 -54.42
N ASN A 614 5.21 16.10 -54.17
CA ASN A 614 5.97 16.00 -52.91
C ASN A 614 5.31 16.74 -51.74
N ARG A 615 3.99 16.56 -51.55
CA ARG A 615 3.14 17.15 -50.49
C ARG A 615 2.35 16.05 -49.79
N PHE A 616 1.96 16.27 -48.53
CA PHE A 616 1.08 15.38 -47.78
C PHE A 616 -0.35 15.96 -47.74
N ILE A 617 -1.36 15.11 -47.69
CA ILE A 617 -2.78 15.54 -47.70
C ILE A 617 -3.25 15.73 -46.26
N LEU A 618 -3.03 16.92 -45.71
CA LEU A 618 -3.36 17.22 -44.30
C LEU A 618 -4.87 17.26 -44.02
N SER A 619 -5.68 17.63 -45.01
CA SER A 619 -7.14 17.49 -45.03
C SER A 619 -7.67 17.63 -46.47
N SER A 620 -8.87 17.11 -46.74
CA SER A 620 -9.68 17.50 -47.91
C SER A 620 -10.94 18.19 -47.39
N ASP A 621 -11.27 19.35 -47.98
CA ASP A 621 -12.36 20.23 -47.51
C ASP A 621 -13.77 19.66 -47.74
N SER A 622 -13.90 18.45 -48.29
CA SER A 622 -15.18 17.72 -48.31
C SER A 622 -14.96 16.22 -48.04
N PRO A 623 -15.57 15.65 -46.99
CA PRO A 623 -15.58 14.20 -46.76
C PRO A 623 -16.45 13.44 -47.78
N PRO A 624 -16.24 12.12 -47.98
CA PRO A 624 -17.13 11.29 -48.79
C PRO A 624 -18.39 10.89 -47.99
N GLU A 625 -19.57 11.14 -48.56
CA GLU A 625 -20.85 10.65 -48.04
C GLU A 625 -21.02 9.15 -48.33
N ILE A 626 -21.75 8.41 -47.48
CA ILE A 626 -22.15 7.03 -47.76
C ILE A 626 -23.43 7.02 -48.61
N GLU A 627 -23.29 6.81 -49.92
CA GLU A 627 -24.40 6.50 -50.82
C GLU A 627 -24.41 5.02 -51.21
N VAL A 628 -25.60 4.46 -51.50
CA VAL A 628 -25.78 3.03 -51.78
C VAL A 628 -25.39 2.71 -53.22
N GLY A 629 -24.41 1.82 -53.41
CA GLY A 629 -23.91 1.41 -54.73
C GLY A 629 -22.61 2.09 -55.17
N GLU A 630 -22.08 3.06 -54.41
CA GLU A 630 -20.80 3.73 -54.68
C GLU A 630 -19.58 2.91 -54.23
N GLU A 631 -18.40 3.21 -54.80
CA GLU A 631 -17.12 2.58 -54.45
C GLU A 631 -16.32 3.40 -53.42
N ILE A 632 -16.05 2.80 -52.26
CA ILE A 632 -15.12 3.38 -51.29
C ILE A 632 -13.69 2.92 -51.60
N ILE A 633 -12.81 3.90 -51.86
CA ILE A 633 -11.38 3.71 -52.03
C ILE A 633 -10.67 3.97 -50.69
N PHE A 634 -9.93 2.96 -50.21
CA PHE A 634 -9.07 3.08 -49.02
C PHE A 634 -7.62 3.28 -49.44
N THR A 635 -6.94 4.27 -48.84
CA THR A 635 -5.55 4.62 -49.16
C THR A 635 -4.72 4.93 -47.92
N TYR A 636 -3.39 4.98 -48.05
CA TYR A 636 -2.49 5.37 -46.96
C TYR A 636 -1.17 6.00 -47.41
N ASP A 637 -0.60 6.79 -46.50
CA ASP A 637 0.74 7.38 -46.56
C ASP A 637 1.61 6.84 -45.42
N VAL A 638 2.90 6.61 -45.67
CA VAL A 638 3.91 6.24 -44.67
C VAL A 638 5.11 7.17 -44.80
N ASN A 639 5.42 7.91 -43.75
CA ASN A 639 6.63 8.73 -43.64
C ASN A 639 7.60 8.16 -42.59
N PHE A 640 8.90 8.19 -42.88
CA PHE A 640 9.96 7.75 -41.98
C PHE A 640 10.84 8.95 -41.60
N GLU A 641 11.00 9.19 -40.30
CA GLU A 641 11.81 10.29 -39.76
C GLU A 641 12.93 9.75 -38.87
N GLU A 642 14.15 10.25 -39.06
CA GLU A 642 15.30 9.85 -38.25
C GLU A 642 15.28 10.56 -36.89
N SER A 643 15.85 9.92 -35.87
CA SER A 643 15.87 10.41 -34.48
C SER A 643 17.22 10.15 -33.82
N ASP A 644 17.76 11.18 -33.18
CA ASP A 644 19.07 11.15 -32.49
C ASP A 644 19.09 10.24 -31.24
N ILE A 645 17.93 9.75 -30.80
CA ILE A 645 17.77 8.95 -29.59
C ILE A 645 18.32 7.54 -29.80
N LYS A 646 19.59 7.35 -29.39
CA LYS A 646 20.30 6.07 -29.47
C LYS A 646 19.54 4.94 -28.77
N TRP A 647 19.54 3.74 -29.35
CA TRP A 647 18.77 2.60 -28.80
C TRP A 647 19.09 2.33 -27.32
N ALA A 648 20.37 2.49 -26.93
CA ALA A 648 20.81 2.29 -25.54
C ALA A 648 20.19 3.32 -24.56
N SER A 649 20.19 4.61 -24.92
CA SER A 649 19.73 5.69 -24.04
C SER A 649 18.23 5.71 -23.79
N ARG A 650 17.47 4.87 -24.51
CA ARG A 650 16.15 4.35 -24.11
C ARG A 650 16.06 4.13 -22.59
N TRP A 651 17.05 3.48 -21.98
CA TRP A 651 17.00 3.07 -20.58
C TRP A 651 17.61 4.07 -19.61
N ASP A 652 18.50 4.96 -20.05
CA ASP A 652 19.18 5.91 -19.16
C ASP A 652 18.19 6.96 -18.60
N ALA A 653 17.15 7.30 -19.38
CA ALA A 653 16.03 8.13 -18.92
C ALA A 653 15.14 7.47 -17.83
N TYR A 654 15.26 6.16 -17.57
CA TYR A 654 14.48 5.47 -16.53
C TYR A 654 15.04 5.71 -15.11
N LEU A 655 16.22 6.32 -14.96
CA LEU A 655 16.97 6.38 -13.69
C LEU A 655 16.99 7.77 -13.02
N SER A 656 16.49 8.83 -13.66
CA SER A 656 16.54 10.22 -13.17
C SER A 656 15.22 10.73 -12.56
N MET A 657 14.84 10.18 -11.42
CA MET A 657 13.65 10.63 -10.65
C MET A 657 13.82 12.04 -10.05
N THR A 658 12.75 12.84 -10.13
CA THR A 658 12.60 14.16 -9.49
C THR A 658 11.14 14.29 -9.07
N ASP A 659 10.86 14.29 -7.77
CA ASP A 659 9.52 14.07 -7.22
C ASP A 659 9.22 15.04 -6.06
N ASP A 660 8.54 16.13 -6.37
CA ASP A 660 8.19 17.21 -5.42
C ASP A 660 6.72 17.15 -4.94
N GLN A 661 5.88 16.23 -5.45
CA GLN A 661 4.50 16.06 -4.95
C GLN A 661 4.38 14.95 -3.90
N ALA A 662 5.09 13.82 -4.03
CA ALA A 662 5.17 12.84 -2.94
C ALA A 662 5.75 13.46 -1.66
N ARG A 663 6.63 14.45 -1.84
CA ARG A 663 7.20 15.31 -0.79
C ARG A 663 6.11 15.96 0.08
N TRP A 664 5.14 16.65 -0.51
CA TRP A 664 4.09 17.38 0.22
C TRP A 664 3.19 16.44 1.05
N PHE A 665 2.71 15.34 0.46
CA PHE A 665 1.78 14.43 1.15
C PHE A 665 2.45 13.61 2.27
N SER A 666 3.72 13.27 2.10
CA SER A 666 4.49 12.60 3.16
C SER A 666 4.78 13.54 4.35
N ILE A 667 5.01 14.83 4.07
CA ILE A 667 5.30 15.88 5.05
C ILE A 667 4.10 16.26 5.92
N VAL A 668 2.85 16.15 5.44
CA VAL A 668 1.66 16.46 6.27
C VAL A 668 1.20 15.25 7.08
N ASN A 669 1.11 14.07 6.46
CA ASN A 669 0.50 12.89 7.10
C ASN A 669 1.39 12.26 8.18
N SER A 670 2.72 12.34 8.04
CA SER A 670 3.65 11.73 9.01
C SER A 670 3.64 12.47 10.35
N PRO A 671 3.76 13.81 10.42
CA PRO A 671 3.55 14.56 11.65
C PRO A 671 2.18 14.32 12.27
N VAL A 672 1.08 14.37 11.52
CA VAL A 672 -0.28 14.22 12.09
C VAL A 672 -0.48 12.85 12.75
N THR A 673 -0.01 11.77 12.11
CA THR A 673 -0.11 10.41 12.69
C THR A 673 0.84 10.19 13.87
N LEU A 674 2.07 10.73 13.82
CA LEU A 674 3.03 10.62 14.91
C LEU A 674 2.67 11.49 16.12
N ILE A 675 2.16 12.71 15.90
CA ILE A 675 1.58 13.58 16.95
C ILE A 675 0.34 12.89 17.55
N GLY A 676 -0.54 12.32 16.73
CA GLY A 676 -1.71 11.57 17.22
C GLY A 676 -1.31 10.42 18.17
N LEU A 677 -0.27 9.67 17.83
CA LEU A 677 0.26 8.59 18.67
C LEU A 677 1.03 9.09 19.89
N SER A 678 1.82 10.16 19.78
CA SER A 678 2.60 10.70 20.91
C SER A 678 1.69 11.40 21.92
N VAL A 679 0.71 12.20 21.47
CA VAL A 679 -0.34 12.80 22.30
C VAL A 679 -1.23 11.72 22.93
N ALA A 680 -1.55 10.64 22.23
CA ALA A 680 -2.24 9.49 22.84
C ALA A 680 -1.40 8.85 23.96
N MET A 681 -0.10 8.61 23.72
CA MET A 681 0.81 8.06 24.73
C MET A 681 0.95 9.01 25.94
N ALA A 682 1.13 10.31 25.69
CA ALA A 682 1.17 11.34 26.73
C ALA A 682 -0.13 11.41 27.53
N MET A 683 -1.30 11.37 26.87
CA MET A 683 -2.61 11.29 27.56
C MET A 683 -2.77 10.03 28.40
N THR A 684 -2.29 8.86 27.94
CA THR A 684 -2.31 7.64 28.77
C THR A 684 -1.38 7.76 29.98
N MET A 685 -0.22 8.42 29.83
CA MET A 685 0.70 8.68 30.93
C MET A 685 0.09 9.65 31.94
N LEU A 686 -0.44 10.80 31.50
CA LEU A 686 -1.09 11.80 32.35
C LEU A 686 -2.29 11.19 33.09
N ARG A 687 -3.17 10.45 32.41
CA ARG A 687 -4.32 9.78 33.05
C ARG A 687 -3.89 8.70 34.04
N SER A 688 -2.76 8.03 33.83
CA SER A 688 -2.17 7.09 34.78
C SER A 688 -1.57 7.80 35.99
N LEU A 689 -0.80 8.88 35.76
CA LEU A 689 -0.15 9.68 36.78
C LEU A 689 -1.18 10.38 37.68
N HIS A 690 -2.20 11.01 37.09
CA HIS A 690 -3.32 11.64 37.81
C HIS A 690 -4.10 10.63 38.65
N ARG A 691 -4.38 9.42 38.12
CA ARG A 691 -5.05 8.35 38.88
C ARG A 691 -4.21 7.87 40.07
N ASP A 692 -2.90 7.69 39.86
CA ASP A 692 -1.98 7.31 40.94
C ASP A 692 -1.91 8.42 42.02
N ILE A 693 -1.80 9.70 41.62
CA ILE A 693 -1.80 10.86 42.53
C ILE A 693 -3.12 10.96 43.32
N PHE A 694 -4.27 10.86 42.65
CA PHE A 694 -5.58 10.92 43.30
C PHE A 694 -5.74 9.80 44.34
N ARG A 695 -5.28 8.58 44.03
CA ARG A 695 -5.28 7.47 44.99
C ARG A 695 -4.40 7.78 46.22
N TYR A 696 -3.24 8.43 46.06
CA TYR A 696 -2.45 8.85 47.22
C TYR A 696 -3.16 9.90 48.06
N SER A 697 -3.77 10.90 47.45
CA SER A 697 -4.50 11.95 48.19
C SER A 697 -5.62 11.38 49.05
N GLN A 698 -6.27 10.28 48.62
CA GLN A 698 -7.29 9.59 49.41
C GLN A 698 -6.69 8.80 50.59
N LEU A 699 -5.61 8.03 50.36
CA LEU A 699 -4.92 7.28 51.42
C LEU A 699 -4.33 8.20 52.49
N GLU A 700 -3.78 9.35 52.07
CA GLU A 700 -3.22 10.37 52.95
C GLU A 700 -4.29 11.02 53.85
N THR A 701 -5.53 11.17 53.37
CA THR A 701 -6.67 11.59 54.21
C THR A 701 -7.20 10.51 55.16
N GLN A 702 -6.75 9.25 55.04
CA GLN A 702 -7.22 8.13 55.88
C GLN A 702 -6.23 7.71 56.98
N ASN A 703 -5.07 8.37 57.08
CA ASN A 703 -4.01 8.07 58.08
C ASN A 703 -3.50 6.60 58.06
N GLU A 704 -3.71 5.86 56.96
CA GLU A 704 -3.14 4.52 56.82
C GLU A 704 -1.61 4.59 56.66
N ALA A 705 -0.88 3.71 57.36
CA ALA A 705 0.58 3.71 57.34
C ALA A 705 1.12 3.48 55.92
N GLN A 706 2.08 4.32 55.50
CA GLN A 706 2.51 4.54 54.11
C GLN A 706 2.74 3.27 53.26
N VAL A 707 1.69 2.80 52.58
CA VAL A 707 1.83 1.79 51.52
C VAL A 707 2.25 2.49 50.22
N GLU A 708 3.56 2.68 50.05
CA GLU A 708 4.13 3.13 48.76
C GLU A 708 3.76 2.12 47.66
N THR A 709 3.03 2.57 46.62
CA THR A 709 2.69 1.76 45.45
C THR A 709 3.25 2.39 44.16
N GLY A 710 2.91 1.84 43.00
CA GLY A 710 3.17 2.46 41.70
C GLY A 710 4.60 2.99 41.52
N TRP A 711 4.73 4.30 41.30
CA TRP A 711 6.03 4.98 41.14
C TRP A 711 6.69 5.39 42.46
N LYS A 712 5.93 5.78 43.50
CA LYS A 712 6.51 6.11 44.83
C LYS A 712 7.30 4.94 45.43
N LEU A 713 6.96 3.69 45.07
CA LEU A 713 7.64 2.42 45.39
C LEU A 713 9.19 2.37 45.15
N VAL A 714 9.80 3.41 44.57
CA VAL A 714 11.27 3.54 44.40
C VAL A 714 11.85 4.84 44.95
N HIS A 715 11.09 5.63 45.74
CA HIS A 715 11.40 6.97 46.23
C HIS A 715 12.89 7.18 46.60
N GLY A 716 13.37 6.46 47.63
CA GLY A 716 14.75 6.55 48.12
C GLY A 716 15.83 5.87 47.26
N ASP A 717 15.51 5.32 46.08
CA ASP A 717 16.48 4.67 45.18
C ASP A 717 16.60 5.37 43.80
N VAL A 718 15.69 6.28 43.43
CA VAL A 718 15.62 6.88 42.06
C VAL A 718 16.89 7.61 41.65
N PHE A 719 17.53 8.33 42.57
CA PHE A 719 18.70 9.16 42.28
C PHE A 719 20.05 8.46 42.54
N ARG A 720 20.04 7.16 42.83
CA ARG A 720 21.26 6.37 43.04
C ARG A 720 22.16 6.39 41.78
N PRO A 721 23.49 6.57 41.91
CA PRO A 721 24.36 6.79 40.75
C PRO A 721 24.34 5.63 39.74
N PRO A 722 24.47 5.91 38.43
CA PRO A 722 24.50 4.91 37.37
C PRO A 722 25.78 4.07 37.41
N SER A 723 25.76 2.89 36.79
CA SER A 723 26.90 1.95 36.79
C SER A 723 28.20 2.49 36.17
N ASN A 724 28.12 3.49 35.29
CA ASN A 724 29.26 4.16 34.65
C ASN A 724 28.95 5.67 34.52
N PRO A 725 29.16 6.49 35.58
CA PRO A 725 28.78 7.91 35.57
C PRO A 725 29.68 8.75 34.65
N VAL A 726 30.99 8.45 34.61
CA VAL A 726 31.97 9.13 33.74
C VAL A 726 31.53 9.12 32.28
N LEU A 727 31.18 7.94 31.75
CA LEU A 727 30.83 7.76 30.35
C LEU A 727 29.47 8.40 30.00
N LEU A 728 28.48 8.33 30.90
CA LEU A 728 27.17 8.95 30.69
C LEU A 728 27.26 10.49 30.69
N CYS A 729 28.05 11.06 31.62
CA CYS A 729 28.29 12.49 31.65
C CYS A 729 29.06 12.98 30.42
N ALA A 730 30.04 12.22 29.94
CA ALA A 730 30.78 12.54 28.71
C ALA A 730 29.84 12.53 27.48
N TYR A 731 29.05 11.47 27.29
CA TYR A 731 28.09 11.39 26.18
C TYR A 731 27.05 12.52 26.19
N ALA A 732 26.49 12.86 27.36
CA ALA A 732 25.57 13.97 27.51
C ALA A 732 26.23 15.33 27.21
N GLY A 733 27.50 15.52 27.60
CA GLY A 733 28.29 16.69 27.23
C GLY A 733 28.52 16.80 25.73
N SER A 734 29.00 15.73 25.09
CA SER A 734 29.25 15.71 23.64
C SER A 734 27.96 15.90 22.83
N GLY A 735 26.82 15.39 23.29
CA GLY A 735 25.52 15.67 22.66
C GLY A 735 25.06 17.13 22.82
N VAL A 736 25.33 17.77 23.96
CA VAL A 736 25.13 19.24 24.12
C VAL A 736 25.98 20.04 23.13
N GLN A 737 27.20 19.59 22.79
CA GLN A 737 28.05 20.26 21.80
C GLN A 737 27.43 20.30 20.39
N LEU A 738 26.65 19.28 20.02
CA LEU A 738 26.06 19.14 18.68
C LEU A 738 24.94 20.15 18.40
N PHE A 739 24.30 20.72 19.43
CA PHE A 739 23.31 21.81 19.26
C PHE A 739 23.92 23.11 18.71
N GLY A 740 25.26 23.24 18.69
CA GLY A 740 25.97 24.39 18.11
C GLY A 740 26.01 24.47 16.58
N LEU A 741 25.62 23.40 15.88
CA LEU A 741 25.75 23.23 14.42
C LEU A 741 24.70 24.01 13.58
N ARG A 742 24.26 25.19 14.05
CA ARG A 742 23.16 25.95 13.41
C ARG A 742 23.52 26.69 12.12
N ASN A 743 24.79 26.70 11.74
CA ASN A 743 25.32 27.14 10.43
C ASN A 743 26.77 26.65 10.28
N VAL A 744 27.31 26.65 9.05
CA VAL A 744 28.62 26.05 8.70
C VAL A 744 29.79 26.93 9.15
N VAL A 745 30.01 27.02 10.46
CA VAL A 745 31.14 27.74 11.06
C VAL A 745 31.72 26.90 12.20
N LEU A 746 32.89 26.28 12.00
CA LEU A 746 33.53 25.43 13.05
C LEU A 746 33.66 26.16 14.39
N LEU A 747 33.85 27.49 14.36
CA LEU A 747 33.96 28.35 15.54
C LEU A 747 32.77 28.20 16.51
N THR A 748 31.52 28.06 16.04
CA THR A 748 30.36 27.92 16.94
C THR A 748 30.34 26.57 17.65
N TRP A 749 30.73 25.50 16.94
CA TRP A 749 30.86 24.15 17.51
C TRP A 749 32.05 24.04 18.48
N VAL A 750 33.17 24.74 18.19
CA VAL A 750 34.32 24.89 19.11
C VAL A 750 33.90 25.62 20.39
N LEU A 751 33.19 26.74 20.28
CA LEU A 751 32.68 27.50 21.43
C LEU A 751 31.70 26.68 22.28
N MET A 752 30.82 25.88 21.67
CA MET A 752 29.93 24.96 22.40
C MET A 752 30.69 23.84 23.15
N GLY A 753 31.97 23.60 22.85
CA GLY A 753 32.81 22.72 23.67
C GLY A 753 32.91 23.19 25.13
N MET A 754 32.88 24.49 25.37
CA MET A 754 32.83 25.07 26.72
C MET A 754 31.52 24.70 27.45
N LEU A 755 30.40 24.68 26.74
CA LEU A 755 29.11 24.26 27.31
C LEU A 755 29.07 22.75 27.56
N ALA A 756 29.65 21.95 26.66
CA ALA A 756 29.78 20.50 26.80
C ALA A 756 30.61 20.08 28.02
N GLY A 757 31.75 20.75 28.25
CA GLY A 757 32.57 20.52 29.44
C GLY A 757 31.87 20.96 30.73
N TYR A 758 31.18 22.10 30.70
CA TYR A 758 30.39 22.62 31.81
C TYR A 758 29.28 21.64 32.24
N THR A 759 28.50 21.12 31.28
CA THR A 759 27.40 20.20 31.57
C THR A 759 27.92 18.85 32.06
N SER A 760 28.92 18.25 31.41
CA SER A 760 29.46 16.94 31.82
C SER A 760 30.07 16.99 33.23
N SER A 761 30.82 18.03 33.55
CA SER A 761 31.47 18.20 34.86
C SER A 761 30.47 18.52 35.98
N ARG A 762 29.48 19.38 35.72
CA ARG A 762 28.44 19.71 36.71
C ARG A 762 27.50 18.53 36.98
N LEU A 763 27.16 17.75 35.94
CA LEU A 763 26.36 16.53 36.08
C LEU A 763 27.13 15.44 36.84
N TYR A 764 28.43 15.29 36.63
CA TYR A 764 29.22 14.32 37.37
C TYR A 764 29.33 14.62 38.87
N LYS A 765 29.44 15.91 39.24
CA LYS A 765 29.54 16.35 40.64
C LYS A 765 28.33 15.94 41.49
N MET A 766 27.18 15.67 40.88
CA MET A 766 26.00 15.08 41.52
C MET A 766 26.18 13.59 41.88
N PHE A 767 27.00 12.85 41.12
CA PHE A 767 27.21 11.40 41.33
C PHE A 767 28.42 11.07 42.23
N LYS A 768 29.48 11.90 42.20
CA LYS A 768 30.70 11.68 42.99
C LYS A 768 31.42 13.00 43.25
N SER A 769 31.71 13.31 44.51
CA SER A 769 32.43 14.54 44.93
C SER A 769 33.96 14.45 44.74
N GLY A 770 34.40 13.77 43.68
CA GLY A 770 35.81 13.47 43.43
C GLY A 770 36.52 14.48 42.52
N SER A 771 37.86 14.53 42.59
CA SER A 771 38.73 15.35 41.72
C SER A 771 38.80 14.86 40.26
N GLU A 772 38.10 13.78 39.92
CA GLU A 772 38.14 13.07 38.64
C GLU A 772 37.54 13.85 37.45
N TRP A 773 36.98 15.05 37.65
CA TRP A 773 36.37 15.88 36.60
C TRP A 773 37.29 16.10 35.38
N LYS A 774 38.61 16.14 35.58
CA LYS A 774 39.62 16.26 34.52
C LYS A 774 39.57 15.11 33.50
N HIS A 775 39.27 13.89 33.93
CA HIS A 775 39.15 12.74 33.02
C HIS A 775 37.86 12.82 32.18
N ILE A 776 36.84 13.52 32.68
CA ILE A 776 35.51 13.64 32.06
C ILE A 776 35.52 14.73 31.00
N THR A 777 36.14 15.88 31.28
CA THR A 777 36.39 16.91 30.25
C THR A 777 37.25 16.35 29.13
N MET A 778 38.31 15.60 29.45
CA MET A 778 39.15 14.91 28.46
C MET A 778 38.35 13.89 27.63
N ALA A 779 37.53 13.06 28.27
CA ALA A 779 36.64 12.14 27.55
C ALA A 779 35.66 12.89 26.63
N THR A 780 34.98 13.93 27.14
CA THR A 780 34.02 14.75 26.38
C THR A 780 34.68 15.38 25.14
N ALA A 781 35.92 15.86 25.27
CA ALA A 781 36.68 16.50 24.19
C ALA A 781 37.16 15.52 23.10
N ILE A 782 37.39 14.26 23.43
CA ILE A 782 37.87 13.23 22.48
C ILE A 782 36.69 12.49 21.83
N GLN A 783 35.62 12.20 22.58
CA GLN A 783 34.65 11.14 22.29
C GLN A 783 33.87 11.30 20.98
N PHE A 784 33.48 12.52 20.59
CA PHE A 784 32.86 12.77 19.29
C PHE A 784 33.87 13.22 18.22
N PRO A 785 34.62 14.33 18.38
CA PRO A 785 35.44 14.85 17.29
C PRO A 785 36.71 14.04 17.04
N GLY A 786 37.26 13.33 18.03
CA GLY A 786 38.37 12.40 17.81
C GLY A 786 37.94 11.20 16.95
N PHE A 787 36.73 10.67 17.17
CA PHE A 787 36.13 9.63 16.33
C PHE A 787 35.89 10.13 14.90
N ALA A 788 35.27 11.32 14.74
CA ALA A 788 35.07 11.93 13.43
C ALA A 788 36.39 12.23 12.70
N PHE A 789 37.41 12.73 13.42
CA PHE A 789 38.73 13.00 12.87
C PHE A 789 39.45 11.73 12.40
N VAL A 790 39.41 10.63 13.17
CA VAL A 790 40.03 9.35 12.76
C VAL A 790 39.40 8.82 11.47
N ILE A 791 38.07 8.84 11.35
CA ILE A 791 37.39 8.44 10.11
C ILE A 791 37.78 9.37 8.96
N PHE A 792 37.76 10.69 9.16
CA PHE A 792 38.10 11.68 8.14
C PHE A 792 39.55 11.58 7.66
N ALA A 793 40.49 11.31 8.56
CA ALA A 793 41.90 11.08 8.23
C ALA A 793 42.09 9.82 7.38
N ILE A 794 41.47 8.69 7.77
CA ILE A 794 41.50 7.43 7.00
C ILE A 794 40.93 7.65 5.60
N LEU A 795 39.78 8.34 5.48
CA LEU A 795 39.18 8.64 4.19
C LEU A 795 40.04 9.58 3.33
N ASN A 796 40.75 10.54 3.93
CA ASN A 796 41.63 11.42 3.17
C ASN A 796 42.89 10.70 2.66
N THR A 797 43.46 9.77 3.41
CA THR A 797 44.56 8.91 2.92
C THR A 797 44.10 8.07 1.72
N LEU A 798 42.91 7.45 1.80
CA LEU A 798 42.35 6.67 0.68
C LEU A 798 42.04 7.54 -0.56
N LEU A 799 41.74 8.83 -0.38
CA LEU A 799 41.59 9.78 -1.50
C LEU A 799 42.96 10.19 -2.10
N GLN A 800 44.02 10.23 -1.29
CA GLN A 800 45.38 10.51 -1.75
C GLN A 800 45.93 9.34 -2.58
N ASP A 801 45.68 8.09 -2.17
CA ASP A 801 46.07 6.89 -2.93
C ASP A 801 45.41 6.82 -4.32
N GLU A 802 44.18 7.33 -4.48
CA GLU A 802 43.47 7.44 -5.78
C GLU A 802 43.76 8.75 -6.55
N ASN A 803 44.66 9.62 -6.07
CA ASN A 803 44.94 10.96 -6.66
C ASN A 803 43.69 11.81 -6.91
N SER A 804 42.69 11.73 -6.01
CA SER A 804 41.41 12.41 -6.20
C SER A 804 41.51 13.93 -6.00
N SER A 805 40.86 14.73 -6.86
CA SER A 805 40.74 16.19 -6.63
C SER A 805 39.95 16.56 -5.37
N ALA A 806 39.28 15.59 -4.72
CA ALA A 806 38.63 15.75 -3.42
C ALA A 806 39.58 15.62 -2.22
N THR A 807 40.88 15.35 -2.42
CA THR A 807 41.86 15.32 -1.31
C THR A 807 41.96 16.67 -0.61
N VAL A 808 41.86 16.67 0.71
CA VAL A 808 42.14 17.84 1.53
C VAL A 808 43.66 18.04 1.64
N PRO A 809 44.19 19.23 1.32
CA PRO A 809 45.63 19.51 1.42
C PRO A 809 46.21 19.23 2.82
N PRO A 810 47.50 18.83 2.91
CA PRO A 810 48.18 18.65 4.20
C PRO A 810 48.14 19.91 5.09
N THR A 811 48.15 21.10 4.49
CA THR A 811 48.09 22.39 5.21
C THR A 811 46.74 22.61 5.91
N THR A 812 45.62 22.32 5.25
CA THR A 812 44.28 22.41 5.85
C THR A 812 44.01 21.26 6.82
N MET A 813 44.58 20.08 6.60
CA MET A 813 44.59 19.01 7.60
C MET A 813 45.35 19.43 8.87
N CYS A 814 46.54 20.02 8.76
CA CYS A 814 47.27 20.58 9.90
C CYS A 814 46.46 21.67 10.62
N ALA A 815 45.77 22.56 9.89
CA ALA A 815 44.89 23.57 10.49
C ALA A 815 43.72 22.95 11.27
N LEU A 816 43.09 21.88 10.75
CA LEU A 816 42.04 21.13 11.44
C LEU A 816 42.58 20.40 12.67
N VAL A 817 43.78 19.81 12.60
CA VAL A 817 44.46 19.19 13.76
C VAL A 817 44.77 20.20 14.85
N LEU A 818 45.28 21.39 14.50
CA LEU A 818 45.56 22.47 15.45
C LEU A 818 44.30 23.05 16.09
N LEU A 819 43.21 23.22 15.32
CA LEU A 819 41.92 23.67 15.85
C LEU A 819 41.25 22.60 16.73
N TRP A 820 41.36 21.32 16.35
CA TRP A 820 40.87 20.22 17.17
C TRP A 820 41.67 20.10 18.47
N SER A 821 42.99 19.88 18.41
CA SER A 821 43.83 19.59 19.58
C SER A 821 44.17 20.82 20.44
N GLY A 822 44.45 21.97 19.80
CA GLY A 822 44.95 23.18 20.47
C GLY A 822 43.87 24.15 20.96
N ILE A 823 42.64 24.08 20.43
CA ILE A 823 41.55 25.00 20.82
C ILE A 823 40.40 24.27 21.52
N THR A 824 39.99 23.09 21.04
CA THR A 824 38.78 22.43 21.55
C THR A 824 38.94 21.86 22.97
N PRO A 825 39.94 21.02 23.32
CA PRO A 825 40.15 20.54 24.68
C PRO A 825 40.35 21.66 25.71
N PRO A 826 41.13 22.73 25.48
CA PRO A 826 41.24 23.83 26.43
C PRO A 826 39.89 24.51 26.74
N LEU A 827 39.02 24.71 25.75
CA LEU A 827 37.68 25.28 25.98
C LEU A 827 36.76 24.31 26.74
N VAL A 828 36.78 23.02 26.40
CA VAL A 828 36.06 21.97 27.16
C VAL A 828 36.56 21.89 28.60
N PHE A 829 37.87 22.03 28.83
CA PHE A 829 38.48 21.99 30.15
C PHE A 829 38.15 23.24 30.98
N LEU A 830 38.18 24.43 30.38
CA LEU A 830 37.74 25.69 30.99
C LEU A 830 36.25 25.63 31.36
N GLY A 831 35.41 25.14 30.44
CA GLY A 831 33.99 24.90 30.68
C GLY A 831 33.76 23.97 31.87
N GLY A 832 34.46 22.84 31.91
CA GLY A 832 34.35 21.88 33.01
C GLY A 832 34.86 22.38 34.35
N TYR A 833 35.92 23.20 34.37
CA TYR A 833 36.36 23.90 35.58
C TYR A 833 35.26 24.84 36.13
N LEU A 834 34.57 25.59 35.25
CA LEU A 834 33.43 26.44 35.63
C LEU A 834 32.21 25.61 36.08
N GLY A 835 31.98 24.45 35.46
CA GLY A 835 30.94 23.49 35.86
C GLY A 835 31.20 22.88 37.23
N TYR A 836 32.45 22.48 37.49
CA TYR A 836 32.89 21.93 38.78
C TYR A 836 32.91 22.99 39.90
N LYS A 837 33.17 24.26 39.59
CA LYS A 837 33.10 25.36 40.57
C LYS A 837 31.69 25.70 41.04
N ARG A 838 30.62 25.37 40.29
CA ARG A 838 29.23 25.56 40.74
C ARG A 838 28.88 24.58 41.88
N PRO A 839 27.87 24.88 42.72
CA PRO A 839 27.34 23.91 43.69
C PRO A 839 26.89 22.63 42.98
N ALA A 840 26.92 21.51 43.71
CA ALA A 840 26.39 20.24 43.23
C ALA A 840 24.87 20.36 42.98
N ILE A 841 24.32 19.47 42.16
CA ILE A 841 22.87 19.37 41.99
C ILE A 841 22.38 18.36 43.02
N GLU A 842 21.83 18.84 44.13
CA GLU A 842 21.34 17.98 45.21
C GLU A 842 20.09 17.20 44.77
N PRO A 843 19.96 15.89 45.09
CA PRO A 843 18.76 15.13 44.81
C PRO A 843 17.60 15.64 45.67
N PRO A 844 16.34 15.65 45.18
CA PRO A 844 15.21 16.16 45.94
C PRO A 844 14.70 15.17 47.02
N VAL A 845 15.36 14.03 47.20
CA VAL A 845 14.99 12.93 48.10
C VAL A 845 16.26 12.29 48.66
N GLU A 846 16.26 11.92 49.94
CA GLU A 846 17.37 11.17 50.57
C GLU A 846 17.54 9.76 49.98
N ILE A 847 18.78 9.33 49.79
CA ILE A 847 19.10 8.03 49.17
C ILE A 847 19.22 6.94 50.24
N ASN A 848 18.44 5.87 50.09
CA ASN A 848 18.44 4.71 50.97
C ASN A 848 19.81 4.03 51.04
N LYS A 849 20.23 3.68 52.26
CA LYS A 849 21.53 3.05 52.55
C LYS A 849 21.70 1.68 51.88
N THR A 850 20.61 0.92 51.70
CA THR A 850 20.61 -0.39 51.02
C THR A 850 19.77 -0.33 49.72
N PRO A 851 20.27 -0.86 48.59
CA PRO A 851 19.55 -0.81 47.31
C PRO A 851 18.41 -1.84 47.26
N ARG A 852 17.23 -1.42 46.81
CA ARG A 852 16.06 -2.28 46.69
C ARG A 852 16.22 -3.35 45.61
N LYS A 853 15.73 -4.58 45.90
CA LYS A 853 15.72 -5.71 44.96
C LYS A 853 14.67 -5.48 43.87
N ILE A 854 15.12 -5.29 42.63
CA ILE A 854 14.25 -5.04 41.46
C ILE A 854 13.36 -6.27 41.20
N PRO A 855 12.03 -6.11 41.01
CA PRO A 855 11.12 -7.21 40.72
C PRO A 855 11.31 -7.77 39.30
N LYS A 856 10.80 -8.99 39.05
CA LYS A 856 10.83 -9.60 37.71
C LYS A 856 9.93 -8.81 36.76
N GLN A 857 10.52 -8.03 35.85
CA GLN A 857 9.78 -7.22 34.87
C GLN A 857 9.12 -8.11 33.81
N ALA A 858 7.95 -7.69 33.31
CA ALA A 858 7.30 -8.31 32.16
C ALA A 858 8.11 -8.06 30.87
N TRP A 859 7.97 -8.95 29.89
CA TRP A 859 8.76 -8.93 28.64
C TRP A 859 8.65 -7.61 27.86
N TYR A 860 7.48 -6.96 27.88
CA TYR A 860 7.22 -5.67 27.22
C TYR A 860 7.74 -4.44 28.02
N ILE A 861 8.28 -4.66 29.23
CA ILE A 861 9.00 -3.65 30.04
C ILE A 861 10.49 -4.03 30.13
N SER A 862 10.95 -5.01 29.33
CA SER A 862 12.35 -5.39 29.25
C SER A 862 13.17 -4.29 28.56
N PRO A 863 14.41 -4.02 29.02
CA PRO A 863 15.22 -2.91 28.50
C PRO A 863 15.41 -2.97 26.99
N VAL A 864 15.64 -4.17 26.43
CA VAL A 864 15.86 -4.35 24.99
C VAL A 864 14.59 -4.00 24.20
N PHE A 865 13.41 -4.41 24.67
CA PHE A 865 12.14 -4.12 24.00
C PHE A 865 11.78 -2.63 24.06
N SER A 866 11.93 -2.00 25.24
CA SER A 866 11.68 -0.56 25.40
C SER A 866 12.64 0.29 24.55
N ILE A 867 13.93 -0.07 24.49
CA ILE A 867 14.90 0.62 23.64
C ILE A 867 14.55 0.46 22.16
N LEU A 868 14.30 -0.77 21.68
CA LEU A 868 13.98 -1.03 20.26
C LEU A 868 12.69 -0.32 19.81
N ILE A 869 11.62 -0.36 20.60
CA ILE A 869 10.36 0.31 20.20
C ILE A 869 10.45 1.83 20.37
N GLY A 870 11.05 2.33 21.43
CA GLY A 870 11.21 3.77 21.65
C GLY A 870 12.14 4.46 20.65
N SER A 871 13.01 3.72 19.95
CA SER A 871 13.87 4.26 18.88
C SER A 871 13.25 4.25 17.49
N ILE A 872 12.14 3.52 17.26
CA ILE A 872 11.43 3.53 15.96
C ILE A 872 10.81 4.91 15.69
N PHE A 873 10.08 5.48 16.65
CA PHE A 873 9.33 6.72 16.42
C PHE A 873 10.22 7.94 16.08
N PRO A 874 11.35 8.20 16.78
CA PRO A 874 12.29 9.26 16.38
C PRO A 874 12.88 9.04 14.98
N PHE A 875 13.12 7.79 14.59
CA PHE A 875 13.57 7.47 13.24
C PHE A 875 12.48 7.72 12.19
N THR A 876 11.22 7.35 12.44
CA THR A 876 10.11 7.59 11.49
C THR A 876 9.82 9.07 11.24
N ILE A 877 10.10 9.96 12.20
CA ILE A 877 10.02 11.42 12.00
C ILE A 877 11.05 11.90 10.97
N VAL A 878 12.27 11.35 11.04
CA VAL A 878 13.41 11.82 10.23
C VAL A 878 13.55 11.07 8.90
N PHE A 879 12.92 9.89 8.76
CA PHE A 879 12.99 9.01 7.58
C PHE A 879 12.85 9.72 6.22
N ILE A 880 11.90 10.65 6.10
CA ILE A 880 11.58 11.35 4.84
C ILE A 880 12.67 12.37 4.49
N GLU A 881 13.04 13.22 5.44
CA GLU A 881 14.10 14.22 5.23
C GLU A 881 15.49 13.58 5.15
N LEU A 882 15.67 12.38 5.72
CA LEU A 882 16.85 11.54 5.53
C LEU A 882 16.95 11.04 4.08
N PHE A 883 15.84 10.62 3.46
CA PHE A 883 15.81 10.24 2.04
C PHE A 883 16.18 11.43 1.13
N PHE A 884 15.51 12.58 1.29
CA PHE A 884 15.82 13.77 0.50
C PHE A 884 17.20 14.36 0.81
N GLY A 885 17.67 14.26 2.05
CA GLY A 885 19.03 14.64 2.47
C GLY A 885 20.10 13.74 1.87
N LEU A 886 19.87 12.42 1.78
CA LEU A 886 20.77 11.50 1.08
C LEU A 886 20.81 11.80 -0.43
N ILE A 887 19.68 12.13 -1.06
CA ILE A 887 19.66 12.56 -2.47
C ILE A 887 20.40 13.90 -2.65
N PHE A 888 20.21 14.87 -1.76
CA PHE A 888 20.96 16.14 -1.77
C PHE A 888 22.48 15.91 -1.70
N ILE A 889 22.94 15.11 -0.74
CA ILE A 889 24.36 14.87 -0.48
C ILE A 889 25.03 14.06 -1.61
N TRP A 890 24.36 13.02 -2.13
CA TRP A 890 25.01 12.02 -3.02
C TRP A 890 24.61 12.12 -4.50
N TYR A 891 23.56 12.88 -4.86
CA TYR A 891 23.19 13.15 -6.26
C TYR A 891 23.29 14.65 -6.64
N HIS A 892 23.81 15.50 -5.73
CA HIS A 892 24.00 16.95 -5.92
C HIS A 892 22.73 17.71 -6.38
N GLN A 893 21.54 17.17 -6.13
CA GLN A 893 20.25 17.82 -6.42
C GLN A 893 19.98 18.95 -5.43
N PHE A 894 19.37 20.06 -5.84
CA PHE A 894 19.10 21.20 -4.94
C PHE A 894 17.96 20.91 -3.93
N TYR A 895 18.27 20.95 -2.63
CA TYR A 895 17.28 20.81 -1.57
C TYR A 895 16.53 22.13 -1.34
N ARG A 896 15.33 22.26 -1.93
CA ARG A 896 14.46 23.45 -1.78
C ARG A 896 13.68 23.49 -0.44
N GLY A 897 13.88 22.53 0.46
CA GLY A 897 12.97 22.24 1.58
C GLY A 897 13.36 22.78 2.97
N PHE A 898 14.24 23.78 3.09
CA PHE A 898 14.87 24.15 4.38
C PHE A 898 13.89 24.48 5.54
N GLY A 899 12.68 24.97 5.25
CA GLY A 899 11.65 25.17 6.29
C GLY A 899 11.12 23.86 6.89
N PHE A 900 10.98 22.80 6.08
CA PHE A 900 10.50 21.50 6.54
C PHE A 900 11.54 20.77 7.41
N LEU A 901 12.83 20.96 7.12
CA LEU A 901 13.92 20.46 7.96
C LEU A 901 13.88 21.06 9.38
N LEU A 902 13.51 22.34 9.52
CA LEU A 902 13.31 22.97 10.83
C LEU A 902 12.10 22.38 11.58
N ILE A 903 10.98 22.16 10.89
CA ILE A 903 9.77 21.54 11.48
C ILE A 903 10.08 20.11 11.94
N THR A 904 10.70 19.30 11.07
CA THR A 904 11.11 17.93 11.36
C THR A 904 12.11 17.86 12.53
N LEU A 905 13.03 18.83 12.64
CA LEU A 905 13.91 18.95 13.80
C LEU A 905 13.12 19.20 15.09
N VAL A 906 12.18 20.16 15.10
CA VAL A 906 11.35 20.45 16.28
C VAL A 906 10.52 19.23 16.69
N LEU A 907 9.90 18.54 15.74
CA LEU A 907 9.14 17.31 16.01
C LEU A 907 10.02 16.19 16.58
N LEU A 908 11.24 16.04 16.08
CA LEU A 908 12.22 15.09 16.63
C LEU A 908 12.58 15.41 18.08
N LEU A 909 12.79 16.69 18.42
CA LEU A 909 13.08 17.11 19.81
C LEU A 909 11.92 16.73 20.74
N VAL A 910 10.68 17.04 20.35
CA VAL A 910 9.47 16.75 21.14
C VAL A 910 9.29 15.26 21.33
N ALA A 911 9.33 14.46 20.26
CA ALA A 911 9.14 13.01 20.36
C ALA A 911 10.24 12.32 21.17
N CYS A 912 11.51 12.73 21.02
CA CYS A 912 12.60 12.21 21.85
C CYS A 912 12.37 12.49 23.34
N ALA A 913 11.80 13.65 23.68
CA ALA A 913 11.45 14.00 25.05
C ALA A 913 10.26 13.17 25.59
N GLU A 914 9.12 13.18 24.89
CA GLU A 914 7.88 12.53 25.31
C GLU A 914 8.05 11.02 25.49
N ILE A 915 8.65 10.33 24.52
CA ILE A 915 8.83 8.88 24.53
C ILE A 915 9.73 8.46 25.68
N SER A 916 10.83 9.18 25.89
CA SER A 916 11.78 8.89 26.97
C SER A 916 11.12 9.07 28.33
N VAL A 917 10.37 10.16 28.51
CA VAL A 917 9.60 10.45 29.74
C VAL A 917 8.54 9.36 29.99
N ALA A 918 7.79 8.94 28.97
CA ALA A 918 6.77 7.91 29.10
C ALA A 918 7.35 6.53 29.47
N PHE A 919 8.41 6.08 28.78
CA PHE A 919 9.09 4.82 29.16
C PHE A 919 9.76 4.92 30.55
N CYS A 920 10.29 6.08 30.92
CA CYS A 920 10.83 6.32 32.27
C CYS A 920 9.74 6.19 33.34
N TYR A 921 8.57 6.82 33.16
CA TYR A 921 7.43 6.71 34.08
C TYR A 921 6.97 5.26 34.25
N TYR A 922 6.69 4.55 33.14
CA TYR A 922 6.25 3.16 33.21
C TYR A 922 7.31 2.23 33.83
N GLN A 923 8.59 2.53 33.65
CA GLN A 923 9.67 1.80 34.31
C GLN A 923 9.70 2.06 35.83
N LEU A 924 9.63 3.32 36.27
CA LEU A 924 9.60 3.65 37.70
C LEU A 924 8.39 3.00 38.38
N ARG A 925 7.22 3.06 37.72
CA ARG A 925 5.98 2.38 38.14
C ARG A 925 6.08 0.86 38.19
N SER A 926 7.05 0.26 37.49
CA SER A 926 7.38 -1.17 37.57
C SER A 926 8.34 -1.54 38.71
N GLY A 927 8.72 -0.57 39.57
CA GLY A 927 9.65 -0.79 40.69
C GLY A 927 11.12 -0.87 40.27
N ASN A 928 11.50 -0.30 39.12
CA ASN A 928 12.88 -0.36 38.61
C ASN A 928 13.53 1.02 38.48
N TYR A 929 14.28 1.41 39.51
CA TYR A 929 14.99 2.69 39.61
C TYR A 929 16.16 2.89 38.61
N LYS A 930 16.55 1.90 37.79
CA LYS A 930 17.70 2.02 36.87
C LYS A 930 17.33 2.71 35.54
N TRP A 931 16.96 4.00 35.60
CA TRP A 931 16.48 4.76 34.43
C TRP A 931 17.62 5.46 33.64
N TRP A 932 18.65 5.97 34.31
CA TRP A 932 19.73 6.83 33.75
C TRP A 932 20.29 6.46 32.37
N TRP A 933 20.67 5.20 32.16
CA TRP A 933 21.21 4.76 30.86
C TRP A 933 20.13 4.44 29.82
N ARG A 934 18.90 4.12 30.27
CA ARG A 934 17.78 3.79 29.39
C ARG A 934 17.14 5.04 28.80
N SER A 935 17.05 6.14 29.55
CA SER A 935 16.60 7.45 29.03
C SER A 935 17.51 7.99 27.92
N PHE A 936 18.81 7.70 27.99
CA PHE A 936 19.75 8.00 26.91
C PHE A 936 19.62 7.02 25.74
N LEU A 937 19.66 5.71 25.99
CA LEU A 937 19.68 4.71 24.91
C LEU A 937 18.35 4.59 24.14
N THR A 938 17.21 4.88 24.76
CA THR A 938 15.88 4.67 24.14
C THR A 938 15.68 5.50 22.87
N PRO A 939 15.85 6.84 22.87
CA PRO A 939 15.88 7.60 21.62
C PRO A 939 17.23 7.47 20.90
N GLY A 940 18.36 7.34 21.63
CA GLY A 940 19.70 7.24 21.04
C GLY A 940 19.84 6.14 19.99
N CYS A 941 19.26 4.96 20.24
CA CYS A 941 19.30 3.82 19.31
C CYS A 941 18.56 4.06 17.97
N SER A 942 17.85 5.18 17.78
CA SER A 942 17.29 5.58 16.47
C SER A 942 18.38 5.71 15.39
N ALA A 943 19.62 6.01 15.79
CA ALA A 943 20.80 5.99 14.93
C ALA A 943 21.10 4.63 14.28
N VAL A 944 20.69 3.52 14.89
CA VAL A 944 20.87 2.17 14.29
C VAL A 944 19.96 2.02 13.08
N TYR A 945 18.72 2.51 13.17
CA TYR A 945 17.79 2.54 12.04
C TYR A 945 18.26 3.51 10.94
N LEU A 946 18.85 4.66 11.31
CA LEU A 946 19.50 5.59 10.37
C LEU A 946 20.62 4.90 9.57
N PHE A 947 21.52 4.17 10.23
CA PHE A 947 22.60 3.44 9.57
C PHE A 947 22.10 2.27 8.71
N LEU A 948 21.11 1.51 9.20
CA LEU A 948 20.45 0.45 8.43
C LEU A 948 19.75 1.01 7.18
N TYR A 949 19.13 2.19 7.28
CA TYR A 949 18.49 2.84 6.15
C TYR A 949 19.49 3.38 5.13
N ALA A 950 20.60 3.97 5.59
CA ALA A 950 21.72 4.32 4.69
C ALA A 950 22.28 3.08 3.98
N THR A 951 22.40 1.95 4.69
CA THR A 951 22.80 0.66 4.10
C THR A 951 21.81 0.17 3.05
N PHE A 952 20.50 0.31 3.30
CA PHE A 952 19.46 0.01 2.31
C PHE A 952 19.52 0.97 1.11
N PHE A 953 19.65 2.28 1.32
CA PHE A 953 19.77 3.29 0.28
C PHE A 953 20.97 3.05 -0.63
N PHE A 954 22.10 2.60 -0.05
CA PHE A 954 23.26 2.16 -0.80
C PHE A 954 22.90 1.04 -1.80
N PHE A 955 22.34 -0.09 -1.34
CA PHE A 955 22.00 -1.20 -2.23
C PHE A 955 20.79 -0.95 -3.16
N ALA A 956 19.87 -0.05 -2.78
CA ALA A 956 18.61 0.18 -3.51
C ALA A 956 18.65 1.37 -4.49
N LYS A 957 19.64 2.27 -4.38
CA LYS A 957 19.77 3.47 -5.23
C LYS A 957 21.19 3.73 -5.74
N LEU A 958 22.21 3.60 -4.89
CA LEU A 958 23.58 4.00 -5.24
C LEU A 958 24.32 2.91 -6.05
N SER A 959 24.48 3.14 -7.36
CA SER A 959 25.28 2.31 -8.27
C SER A 959 26.80 2.47 -8.09
N ILE A 960 27.28 2.55 -6.85
CA ILE A 960 28.70 2.75 -6.51
C ILE A 960 29.45 1.42 -6.56
N VAL A 961 30.32 1.27 -7.56
CA VAL A 961 31.11 0.03 -7.78
C VAL A 961 32.55 0.12 -7.23
N LYS A 962 33.13 1.33 -7.10
CA LYS A 962 34.50 1.52 -6.59
C LYS A 962 34.60 1.30 -5.07
N PRO A 963 35.51 0.44 -4.56
CA PRO A 963 35.58 0.12 -3.13
C PRO A 963 35.93 1.34 -2.25
N VAL A 964 36.81 2.23 -2.71
CA VAL A 964 37.14 3.48 -1.99
C VAL A 964 35.90 4.37 -1.81
N SER A 965 35.06 4.49 -2.84
CA SER A 965 33.80 5.23 -2.78
C SER A 965 32.76 4.57 -1.84
N VAL A 966 32.77 3.23 -1.74
CA VAL A 966 31.96 2.50 -0.76
C VAL A 966 32.43 2.78 0.67
N MET A 967 33.74 2.73 0.93
CA MET A 967 34.31 3.09 2.24
C MET A 967 34.02 4.55 2.62
N PHE A 968 34.10 5.46 1.66
CA PHE A 968 33.73 6.87 1.84
C PHE A 968 32.26 7.04 2.24
N TYR A 969 31.32 6.39 1.52
CA TYR A 969 29.90 6.41 1.87
C TYR A 969 29.64 5.92 3.31
N PHE A 970 30.11 4.71 3.63
CA PHE A 970 29.85 4.13 4.95
C PHE A 970 30.57 4.87 6.08
N GLY A 971 31.76 5.44 5.84
CA GLY A 971 32.49 6.26 6.81
C GLY A 971 31.73 7.54 7.19
N TYR A 972 31.23 8.28 6.20
CA TYR A 972 30.40 9.47 6.46
C TYR A 972 29.08 9.10 7.16
N MET A 973 28.40 8.03 6.72
CA MET A 973 27.16 7.58 7.37
C MET A 973 27.36 7.11 8.81
N LEU A 974 28.51 6.51 9.12
CA LEU A 974 28.88 6.10 10.47
C LEU A 974 29.14 7.31 11.40
N VAL A 975 29.79 8.37 10.90
CA VAL A 975 29.95 9.63 11.64
C VAL A 975 28.60 10.34 11.87
N VAL A 976 27.75 10.43 10.84
CA VAL A 976 26.40 11.02 10.94
C VAL A 976 25.52 10.25 11.92
N SER A 977 25.53 8.91 11.86
CA SER A 977 24.78 8.05 12.78
C SER A 977 25.24 8.25 14.23
N TYR A 978 26.55 8.36 14.46
CA TYR A 978 27.07 8.58 15.80
C TYR A 978 26.75 9.99 16.34
N ALA A 979 26.77 11.03 15.50
CA ALA A 979 26.25 12.36 15.88
C ALA A 979 24.77 12.29 16.28
N PHE A 980 23.94 11.61 15.50
CA PHE A 980 22.51 11.44 15.76
C PHE A 980 22.22 10.68 17.05
N PHE A 981 23.01 9.63 17.36
CA PHE A 981 22.96 8.87 18.62
C PHE A 981 23.20 9.77 19.84
N LEU A 982 24.23 10.63 19.77
CA LEU A 982 24.57 11.54 20.87
C LEU A 982 23.52 12.65 21.05
N LEU A 983 23.00 13.21 19.96
CA LEU A 983 21.96 14.24 19.99
C LEU A 983 20.66 13.70 20.60
N THR A 984 20.09 12.65 20.00
CA THR A 984 18.79 12.08 20.41
C THR A 984 18.85 11.48 21.82
N GLY A 985 19.94 10.80 22.18
CA GLY A 985 20.16 10.28 23.52
C GLY A 985 20.27 11.37 24.59
N THR A 986 20.92 12.49 24.27
CA THR A 986 21.06 13.62 25.21
C THR A 986 19.73 14.31 25.49
N ILE A 987 18.85 14.42 24.48
CA ILE A 987 17.48 14.94 24.65
C ILE A 987 16.70 14.05 25.63
N GLY A 988 16.60 12.75 25.35
CA GLY A 988 15.87 11.81 26.21
C GLY A 988 16.40 11.76 27.64
N PHE A 989 17.72 11.84 27.81
CA PHE A 989 18.37 11.94 29.11
C PHE A 989 17.92 13.18 29.88
N PHE A 990 18.04 14.38 29.30
CA PHE A 990 17.69 15.62 30.00
C PHE A 990 16.18 15.74 30.26
N SER A 991 15.32 15.34 29.32
CA SER A 991 13.86 15.31 29.55
C SER A 991 13.49 14.39 30.71
N CYS A 992 14.11 13.21 30.81
CA CYS A 992 13.90 12.32 31.96
C CYS A 992 14.48 12.88 33.26
N PHE A 993 15.60 13.61 33.20
CA PHE A 993 16.23 14.23 34.38
C PHE A 993 15.37 15.36 34.96
N PHE A 994 14.80 16.24 34.13
CA PHE A 994 13.87 17.26 34.59
C PHE A 994 12.54 16.65 35.07
N PHE A 995 12.00 15.68 34.33
CA PHE A 995 10.77 14.97 34.72
C PHE A 995 10.89 14.22 36.07
N THR A 996 12.00 13.51 36.30
CA THR A 996 12.22 12.82 37.58
C THR A 996 12.45 13.81 38.72
N ARG A 997 13.24 14.88 38.51
CA ARG A 997 13.36 15.93 39.53
C ARG A 997 12.03 16.62 39.86
N PHE A 998 11.16 16.82 38.86
CA PHE A 998 9.84 17.41 39.05
C PHE A 998 8.94 16.50 39.91
N ILE A 999 8.72 15.25 39.48
CA ILE A 999 7.84 14.28 40.18
C ILE A 999 8.24 14.01 41.63
N TYR A 1000 9.54 14.07 41.95
CA TYR A 1000 10.07 13.83 43.29
C TYR A 1000 10.40 15.12 44.07
N SER A 1001 9.90 16.28 43.65
CA SER A 1001 10.07 17.55 44.39
C SER A 1001 8.92 17.83 45.35
N GLU A 1002 9.24 18.34 46.55
CA GLU A 1002 8.27 18.55 47.63
C GLU A 1002 7.18 19.59 47.30
N GLY A 1003 7.45 20.52 46.37
CA GLY A 1003 6.52 21.60 46.02
C GLY A 1003 5.22 21.17 45.30
N ILE A 1004 5.11 19.91 44.86
CA ILE A 1004 3.92 19.39 44.17
C ILE A 1004 2.65 19.50 45.02
N TRP A 1005 2.74 19.28 46.34
CA TRP A 1005 1.57 19.09 47.22
C TRP A 1005 0.76 20.37 47.49
N MET A 1006 1.34 21.57 47.28
CA MET A 1006 0.63 22.84 47.42
C MET A 1006 0.10 23.39 46.10
N ASN A 1007 0.91 23.43 45.03
CA ASN A 1007 0.51 24.15 43.80
C ASN A 1007 -0.55 23.40 42.98
N LEU A 1008 -0.44 22.07 42.83
CA LEU A 1008 -1.47 21.25 42.17
C LEU A 1008 -2.79 21.21 42.95
N ARG A 1009 -2.79 21.63 44.22
CA ARG A 1009 -4.00 21.78 45.06
C ARG A 1009 -4.76 23.08 44.78
N LEU A 1010 -4.10 24.08 44.17
CA LEU A 1010 -4.67 25.40 43.88
C LEU A 1010 -5.10 25.52 42.41
N GLU A 1011 -4.26 25.15 41.45
CA GLU A 1011 -4.55 25.34 40.01
C GLU A 1011 -5.69 24.44 39.50
N PHE A 1012 -5.89 23.26 40.08
CA PHE A 1012 -6.97 22.34 39.68
C PHE A 1012 -8.32 22.61 40.36
N TRP A 1013 -8.40 23.59 41.27
CA TRP A 1013 -9.66 24.02 41.92
C TRP A 1013 -10.20 25.35 41.37
N SER A 1014 -9.49 26.01 40.45
CA SER A 1014 -9.91 27.26 39.79
C SER A 1014 -10.55 27.07 38.40
N TRP A 1015 -10.85 25.83 38.01
CA TRP A 1015 -11.57 25.47 36.77
C TRP A 1015 -12.82 24.67 37.11
N ASN A 1016 -13.82 25.35 37.65
CA ASN A 1016 -15.13 24.83 38.03
C ASN A 1016 -16.19 25.90 37.77
#